data_AF-A0AAV2VQR9-F1
#
_entry.id   AF-A0AAV2VQR9-F1
#
_cell.length_a   1.000
_cell.length_b   1.000
_cell.length_c   1.000
_cell.angle_alpha   90.00
_cell.angle_beta   90.00
_cell.angle_gamma   90.00
#
_symmetry.space_group_name_H-M   'P 1'
#
loop_
_entity.id
_entity.type
_entity.pdbx_description
1 polymer ?
#
loop_
_entity_poly.entity_id
_entity_poly.type
_entity_poly.pdbx_seq_one_letter_code
_entity_poly.pdbx_strand_id
1 'polypeptide(L)'
;MDTDCRHSIWELELADKSAILASHLIELMGAGDDDIAQVSLKRCIAKGDVDGRAYVRCSECGCPLVYVAKNAVQPAYFRHQVSRTDNLDRVKKCSFYTKSHQFFGSASIYHGEGKWHMEHKYWLASLLRASPQIADNSVLVEKYLFDKDPDKNTRRRPDIYFETVYGDCFAIELTRWWMDPRIVVERERFFRRQGINLLWLFSPTCAEHNEATYNLVLYSGERKPSTKPEFTDVDIGGHFNVFVLTDDAKHRSNKEKKLWFDVQYPVFSSLPDIQYLSKSIQSKTISLSELNLDPEHRLPFAVPTSDNYRDALEEYRRKVEKDTQDERNLLAKKIRSARTFHCQLKQDIGGLLYHDVQQNIMKLQKLMRSVSSCTFSRYLQKRTNCLIDELHAHKRKLDEEAQKKRVQLQLKQIEARLIESQRRVHGIYRVDPAKELRELEKIQVELLQIQSTTSDDKTEQLLTALNTYIQNFSSIPNEPVSLDLPGTKEKLAECYEFLNELNGIGVTELPTGHNDIKLTRLQRKCEELGRYDLSLQLSKALSNAERQFKIRYTEENFPALSKGWEPCGHYRHELHKAKLIINTEYRRGHKNFAKHEALRRLMYQILWDFRESIQKIIEQQHGLILKHFSGSIDKAELKKLINCAGYIEKYLNIPLDDEHKRLVNETFTIEPY
;
A
#
# COMPACT_ATOMS: atom_id res chain seq x y z
N MET A 1 36.91 -17.54 -2.94
CA MET A 1 36.43 -16.14 -3.03
C MET A 1 37.09 -15.55 -4.24
N ASP A 2 36.31 -14.94 -5.13
CA ASP A 2 36.84 -14.19 -6.26
C ASP A 2 37.75 -13.05 -5.77
N THR A 3 38.76 -12.69 -6.57
CA THR A 3 39.79 -11.72 -6.18
C THR A 3 39.19 -10.33 -5.98
N ASP A 4 38.24 -9.93 -6.82
CA ASP A 4 37.57 -8.63 -6.72
C ASP A 4 36.69 -8.56 -5.46
N CYS A 5 35.89 -9.61 -5.22
CA CYS A 5 35.12 -9.76 -3.98
C CYS A 5 36.00 -9.78 -2.72
N ARG A 6 37.24 -10.25 -2.86
CA ARG A 6 38.19 -10.26 -1.76
C ARG A 6 38.79 -8.88 -1.52
N HIS A 7 39.16 -8.17 -2.58
CA HIS A 7 39.69 -6.80 -2.47
C HIS A 7 38.68 -5.81 -1.90
N SER A 8 37.37 -6.02 -2.13
CA SER A 8 36.32 -5.15 -1.62
C SER A 8 36.07 -5.26 -0.11
N ILE A 9 36.60 -6.30 0.55
CA ILE A 9 36.44 -6.52 1.99
C ILE A 9 37.78 -6.59 2.75
N TRP A 10 38.91 -6.56 2.03
CA TRP A 10 40.23 -6.70 2.65
C TRP A 10 40.79 -5.34 3.05
N GLU A 11 40.82 -5.07 4.34
CA GLU A 11 41.48 -3.90 4.91
C GLU A 11 43.01 -4.09 4.98
N LEU A 12 43.73 -3.06 4.55
CA LEU A 12 45.18 -2.96 4.50
C LEU A 12 45.65 -1.80 5.39
N GLU A 13 46.81 -1.96 6.03
CA GLU A 13 47.49 -0.91 6.77
C GLU A 13 48.61 -0.35 5.90
N LEU A 14 48.61 0.97 5.66
CA LEU A 14 49.66 1.67 4.91
C LEU A 14 50.86 2.04 5.80
N ALA A 15 51.95 2.48 5.19
CA ALA A 15 53.19 2.86 5.89
C ALA A 15 53.02 3.94 6.97
N ASP A 16 52.02 4.81 6.82
CA ASP A 16 51.66 5.86 7.77
C ASP A 16 50.66 5.40 8.85
N LYS A 17 50.36 4.10 8.91
CA LYS A 17 49.40 3.47 9.82
C LYS A 17 47.93 3.78 9.53
N SER A 18 47.62 4.42 8.39
CA SER A 18 46.25 4.54 7.93
C SER A 18 45.71 3.20 7.41
N ALA A 19 44.41 2.97 7.61
CA ALA A 19 43.71 1.80 7.09
C ALA A 19 42.98 2.14 5.80
N ILE A 20 43.03 1.23 4.82
CA ILE A 20 42.37 1.39 3.51
C ILE A 20 41.90 0.04 2.97
N LEU A 21 40.77 0.01 2.26
CA LEU A 21 40.36 -1.18 1.52
C LEU A 21 41.30 -1.43 0.33
N ALA A 22 41.63 -2.69 0.09
CA ALA A 22 42.49 -3.10 -1.02
C ALA A 22 41.98 -2.61 -2.38
N SER A 23 40.66 -2.69 -2.63
CA SER A 23 40.04 -2.16 -3.84
C SER A 23 40.25 -0.65 -4.01
N HIS A 24 40.03 0.12 -2.94
CA HIS A 24 40.23 1.57 -2.96
C HIS A 24 41.69 1.94 -3.19
N LEU A 25 42.63 1.21 -2.59
CA LEU A 25 44.05 1.45 -2.83
C LEU A 25 44.42 1.21 -4.31
N ILE A 26 43.92 0.14 -4.93
CA ILE A 26 44.17 -0.13 -6.35
C ILE A 26 43.60 1.01 -7.22
N GLU A 27 42.35 1.41 -6.97
CA GLU A 27 41.67 2.47 -7.72
C GLU A 27 42.39 3.83 -7.60
N LEU A 28 42.80 4.21 -6.39
CA LEU A 28 43.59 5.42 -6.13
C LEU A 28 44.94 5.38 -6.85
N MET A 29 45.58 4.21 -6.89
CA MET A 29 46.87 4.06 -7.55
C MET A 29 46.74 4.08 -9.09
N GLY A 30 45.62 3.63 -9.66
CA GLY A 30 45.41 3.64 -11.10
C GLY A 30 44.87 4.94 -11.66
N ALA A 31 44.11 5.67 -10.84
CA ALA A 31 43.27 6.77 -11.31
C ALA A 31 42.36 6.34 -12.49
N GLY A 32 41.87 5.10 -12.46
CA GLY A 32 41.03 4.52 -13.52
C GLY A 32 41.77 3.68 -14.57
N ASP A 33 43.11 3.61 -14.55
CA ASP A 33 43.90 2.72 -15.42
C ASP A 33 44.58 1.60 -14.61
N ASP A 34 44.28 0.35 -14.96
CA ASP A 34 44.81 -0.81 -14.27
C ASP A 34 46.33 -0.90 -14.37
N ASP A 35 46.95 -0.75 -15.55
CA ASP A 35 48.40 -0.94 -15.70
C ASP A 35 49.19 0.10 -14.90
N ILE A 36 48.72 1.34 -14.92
CA ILE A 36 49.27 2.42 -14.08
C ILE A 36 49.10 2.06 -12.61
N ALA A 37 47.94 1.52 -12.20
CA ALA A 37 47.69 1.08 -10.82
C ALA A 37 48.71 0.04 -10.39
N GLN A 38 48.88 -1.01 -11.20
CA GLN A 38 49.74 -2.14 -10.91
C GLN A 38 51.20 -1.69 -10.77
N VAL A 39 51.68 -0.88 -11.71
CA VAL A 39 53.06 -0.37 -11.71
C VAL A 39 53.29 0.53 -10.51
N SER A 40 52.39 1.48 -10.29
CA SER A 40 52.52 2.45 -9.20
C SER A 40 52.55 1.76 -7.84
N LEU A 41 51.66 0.78 -7.63
CA LEU A 41 51.59 0.03 -6.39
C LEU A 41 52.85 -0.82 -6.16
N LYS A 42 53.32 -1.54 -7.19
CA LYS A 42 54.58 -2.30 -7.12
C LYS A 42 55.77 -1.41 -6.80
N ARG A 43 55.82 -0.22 -7.39
CA ARG A 43 56.92 0.75 -7.21
C ARG A 43 56.89 1.38 -5.82
N CYS A 44 55.72 1.69 -5.27
CA CYS A 44 55.56 2.12 -3.88
C CYS A 44 55.97 1.03 -2.88
N ILE A 45 55.57 -0.22 -3.12
CA ILE A 45 56.01 -1.39 -2.32
C ILE A 45 57.53 -1.53 -2.38
N ALA A 46 58.11 -1.53 -3.58
CA ALA A 46 59.55 -1.63 -3.78
C ALA A 46 60.33 -0.49 -3.12
N LYS A 47 59.86 0.75 -3.21
CA LYS A 47 60.46 1.90 -2.52
C LYS A 47 60.40 1.73 -1.00
N GLY A 48 59.27 1.27 -0.47
CA GLY A 48 59.15 0.92 0.93
C GLY A 48 60.19 -0.12 1.34
N ASP A 49 60.33 -1.18 0.55
CA ASP A 49 61.28 -2.26 0.79
C ASP A 49 62.74 -1.78 0.78
N VAL A 50 63.12 -0.96 -0.20
CA VAL A 50 64.46 -0.36 -0.32
C VAL A 50 64.75 0.58 0.83
N ASP A 51 63.73 1.28 1.35
CA ASP A 51 63.83 2.13 2.54
C ASP A 51 63.79 1.32 3.86
N GLY A 52 63.78 -0.02 3.82
CA GLY A 52 63.73 -0.88 5.01
C GLY A 52 62.37 -0.92 5.73
N ARG A 53 61.31 -0.38 5.11
CA ARG A 53 59.93 -0.37 5.61
C ARG A 53 59.03 -1.28 4.78
N ALA A 54 57.77 -1.40 5.17
CA ALA A 54 56.74 -2.03 4.35
C ALA A 54 55.74 -0.94 3.95
N TYR A 55 55.47 -0.79 2.65
CA TYR A 55 54.50 0.20 2.17
C TYR A 55 53.07 -0.17 2.57
N VAL A 56 52.75 -1.46 2.52
CA VAL A 56 51.43 -1.99 2.80
C VAL A 56 51.53 -3.30 3.58
N ARG A 57 50.67 -3.46 4.56
CA ARG A 57 50.54 -4.62 5.44
C ARG A 57 49.09 -5.10 5.47
N CYS A 58 48.88 -6.37 5.76
CA CYS A 58 47.56 -6.90 6.05
C CYS A 58 47.09 -6.41 7.43
N SER A 59 45.93 -5.76 7.54
CA SER A 59 45.41 -5.31 8.85
C SER A 59 45.09 -6.47 9.80
N GLU A 60 44.72 -7.64 9.27
CA GLU A 60 44.36 -8.82 10.10
C GLU A 60 45.59 -9.45 10.79
N CYS A 61 46.69 -9.65 10.05
CA CYS A 61 47.86 -10.38 10.54
C CYS A 61 49.14 -9.54 10.69
N GLY A 62 49.16 -8.30 10.20
CA GLY A 62 50.31 -7.39 10.24
C GLY A 62 51.42 -7.69 9.21
N CYS A 63 51.27 -8.75 8.41
CA CYS A 63 52.30 -9.19 7.46
C CYS A 63 52.44 -8.22 6.28
N PRO A 64 53.66 -7.86 5.86
CA PRO A 64 53.90 -7.11 4.63
C PRO A 64 53.28 -7.79 3.41
N LEU A 65 52.75 -7.00 2.48
CA LEU A 65 52.15 -7.49 1.26
C LEU A 65 52.98 -7.10 0.03
N VAL A 66 52.97 -7.99 -0.96
CA VAL A 66 53.40 -7.69 -2.34
C VAL A 66 52.19 -7.69 -3.26
N TYR A 67 52.28 -6.94 -4.36
CA TYR A 67 51.25 -6.90 -5.38
C TYR A 67 51.65 -7.71 -6.62
N VAL A 68 50.87 -8.73 -6.93
CA VAL A 68 51.07 -9.61 -8.07
C VAL A 68 50.23 -9.08 -9.23
N ALA A 69 50.89 -8.86 -10.39
CA ALA A 69 50.20 -8.40 -11.59
C ALA A 69 49.24 -9.46 -12.13
N LYS A 70 48.26 -8.99 -12.90
CA LYS A 70 47.40 -9.86 -13.70
C LYS A 70 48.26 -10.70 -14.64
N ASN A 71 47.86 -11.95 -14.83
CA ASN A 71 48.40 -12.83 -15.86
C ASN A 71 47.25 -13.49 -16.63
N ALA A 72 47.56 -14.35 -17.59
CA ALA A 72 46.55 -15.00 -18.44
C ALA A 72 45.50 -15.82 -17.67
N VAL A 73 45.79 -16.23 -16.43
CA VAL A 73 44.97 -17.19 -15.66
C VAL A 73 44.47 -16.60 -14.34
N GLN A 74 45.06 -15.50 -13.86
CA GLN A 74 44.73 -14.89 -12.56
C GLN A 74 44.64 -13.36 -12.67
N PRO A 75 43.61 -12.74 -12.06
CA PRO A 75 43.56 -11.29 -11.89
C PRO A 75 44.71 -10.82 -11.00
N ALA A 76 44.99 -9.52 -11.00
CA ALA A 76 46.00 -8.95 -10.10
C ALA A 76 45.55 -9.07 -8.63
N TYR A 77 46.47 -9.31 -7.69
CA TYR A 77 46.11 -9.51 -6.28
C TYR A 77 47.22 -9.18 -5.28
N PHE A 78 46.81 -8.88 -4.05
CA PHE A 78 47.74 -8.78 -2.90
C PHE A 78 48.11 -10.15 -2.34
N ARG A 79 49.40 -10.34 -2.06
CA ARG A 79 49.95 -11.58 -1.50
C ARG A 79 50.81 -11.29 -0.27
N HIS A 80 50.69 -12.15 0.74
CA HIS A 80 51.52 -12.07 1.95
C HIS A 80 52.98 -12.39 1.63
N GLN A 81 53.90 -11.49 2.02
CA GLN A 81 55.34 -11.71 1.92
C GLN A 81 55.83 -12.45 3.17
N VAL A 82 55.57 -13.75 3.20
CA VAL A 82 55.80 -14.60 4.37
C VAL A 82 57.26 -14.59 4.86
N SER A 83 58.23 -14.35 3.98
CA SER A 83 59.65 -14.23 4.37
C SER A 83 59.97 -13.02 5.26
N ARG A 84 59.04 -12.07 5.41
CA ARG A 84 59.20 -10.84 6.20
C ARG A 84 58.16 -10.71 7.32
N THR A 85 57.52 -11.82 7.69
CA THR A 85 56.60 -11.83 8.84
C THR A 85 57.35 -12.15 10.12
N ASP A 86 57.01 -11.46 11.21
CA ASP A 86 57.52 -11.77 12.54
C ASP A 86 56.79 -12.97 13.17
N ASN A 87 55.60 -13.33 12.65
CA ASN A 87 54.78 -14.41 13.17
C ASN A 87 54.11 -15.21 12.03
N LEU A 88 54.70 -16.36 11.70
CA LEU A 88 54.22 -17.22 10.62
C LEU A 88 52.86 -17.86 10.94
N ASP A 89 52.64 -18.23 12.20
CA ASP A 89 51.41 -18.92 12.62
C ASP A 89 50.20 -17.99 12.54
N ARG A 90 50.38 -16.70 12.84
CA ARG A 90 49.36 -15.67 12.66
C ARG A 90 49.01 -15.49 11.18
N VAL A 91 50.00 -15.52 10.29
CA VAL A 91 49.76 -15.42 8.84
C VAL A 91 49.02 -16.64 8.30
N LYS A 92 49.38 -17.86 8.73
CA LYS A 92 48.70 -19.08 8.29
C LYS A 92 47.23 -19.16 8.71
N LYS A 93 46.85 -18.46 9.80
CA LYS A 93 45.47 -18.32 10.29
C LYS A 93 44.70 -17.14 9.68
N CYS A 94 45.36 -16.29 8.90
CA CYS A 94 44.76 -15.12 8.26
C CYS A 94 43.72 -15.56 7.21
N SER A 95 42.53 -14.95 7.25
CA SER A 95 41.43 -15.20 6.33
C SER A 95 41.82 -14.86 4.88
N PHE A 96 42.76 -13.93 4.71
CA PHE A 96 43.32 -13.52 3.43
C PHE A 96 44.64 -14.23 3.08
N TYR A 97 44.98 -15.37 3.67
CA TYR A 97 46.20 -16.08 3.28
C TYR A 97 45.99 -16.91 1.99
N THR A 98 46.75 -16.62 0.93
CA THR A 98 46.62 -17.31 -0.38
C THR A 98 47.33 -18.66 -0.45
N LYS A 99 48.07 -19.09 0.59
CA LYS A 99 48.85 -20.34 0.62
C LYS A 99 49.86 -20.52 -0.53
N SER A 100 50.07 -19.49 -1.35
CA SER A 100 51.04 -19.50 -2.45
C SER A 100 52.44 -19.27 -1.91
N HIS A 101 53.13 -20.39 -1.67
CA HIS A 101 54.54 -20.44 -1.28
C HIS A 101 55.50 -20.39 -2.49
N GLN A 102 54.96 -20.28 -3.72
CA GLN A 102 55.80 -20.27 -4.91
C GLN A 102 56.61 -18.99 -5.04
N PHE A 103 57.86 -19.24 -5.41
CA PHE A 103 59.05 -18.40 -5.38
C PHE A 103 58.95 -17.34 -6.47
N PHE A 104 58.76 -16.06 -6.11
CA PHE A 104 59.68 -15.07 -6.68
C PHE A 104 60.95 -15.33 -5.94
N GLY A 105 61.84 -16.10 -6.53
CA GLY A 105 63.13 -16.31 -5.92
C GLY A 105 63.80 -15.00 -5.63
N SER A 106 64.66 -15.02 -4.63
CA SER A 106 65.95 -14.37 -4.76
C SER A 106 66.64 -14.86 -6.06
N ALA A 107 66.13 -14.41 -7.20
CA ALA A 107 66.83 -14.39 -8.45
C ALA A 107 67.16 -12.89 -8.61
N SER A 108 68.28 -12.41 -8.06
CA SER A 108 69.54 -12.44 -8.81
C SER A 108 69.23 -12.58 -10.30
N ILE A 109 69.24 -11.46 -11.02
CA ILE A 109 69.21 -11.36 -12.49
C ILE A 109 69.39 -12.75 -13.09
N TYR A 110 68.30 -13.35 -13.60
CA TYR A 110 68.31 -14.71 -14.10
C TYR A 110 69.53 -14.88 -15.01
N HIS A 111 70.40 -15.85 -14.71
CA HIS A 111 71.71 -16.10 -15.36
C HIS A 111 71.63 -16.41 -16.88
N GLY A 112 70.45 -16.27 -17.50
CA GLY A 112 70.29 -16.19 -18.94
C GLY A 112 70.57 -14.77 -19.46
N GLU A 113 71.81 -14.29 -19.30
CA GLU A 113 72.33 -13.25 -20.20
C GLU A 113 72.33 -13.88 -21.60
N GLY A 114 71.24 -13.63 -22.34
CA GLY A 114 71.06 -14.20 -23.67
C GLY A 114 72.07 -13.62 -24.66
N LYS A 115 72.35 -14.36 -25.74
CA LYS A 115 73.13 -13.93 -26.91
C LYS A 115 72.86 -12.47 -27.31
N TRP A 116 71.58 -12.06 -27.31
CA TRP A 116 71.16 -10.67 -27.57
C TRP A 116 71.83 -9.66 -26.64
N HIS A 117 71.82 -9.86 -25.31
CA HIS A 117 72.39 -8.92 -24.34
C HIS A 117 73.87 -8.71 -24.60
N MET A 118 74.63 -9.80 -24.73
CA MET A 118 76.07 -9.74 -24.99
C MET A 118 76.40 -9.09 -26.34
N GLU A 119 75.74 -9.51 -27.42
CA GLU A 119 75.97 -8.95 -28.75
C GLU A 119 75.70 -7.44 -28.79
N HIS A 120 74.59 -7.01 -28.19
CA HIS A 120 74.18 -5.60 -28.24
C HIS A 120 75.01 -4.74 -27.29
N LYS A 121 75.47 -5.27 -26.15
CA LYS A 121 76.38 -4.57 -25.22
C LYS A 121 77.70 -4.18 -25.90
N TYR A 122 78.37 -5.15 -26.53
CA TYR A 122 79.65 -4.87 -27.20
C TYR A 122 79.48 -4.08 -28.51
N TRP A 123 78.38 -4.30 -29.23
CA TRP A 123 78.02 -3.48 -30.39
C TRP A 123 77.79 -2.00 -30.01
N LEU A 124 76.98 -1.73 -28.98
CA LEU A 124 76.72 -0.38 -28.47
C LEU A 124 78.00 0.29 -28.00
N ALA A 125 78.84 -0.41 -27.23
CA ALA A 125 80.10 0.16 -26.75
C ALA A 125 81.03 0.56 -27.91
N SER A 126 81.08 -0.26 -28.97
CA SER A 126 81.86 0.03 -30.17
C SER A 126 81.28 1.21 -30.96
N LEU A 127 79.95 1.27 -31.09
CA LEU A 127 79.24 2.39 -31.71
C LEU A 127 79.49 3.72 -30.97
N LEU A 128 79.39 3.71 -29.64
CA LEU A 128 79.60 4.89 -28.79
C LEU A 128 81.04 5.40 -28.88
N ARG A 129 82.03 4.51 -28.84
CA ARG A 129 83.46 4.89 -29.02
C ARG A 129 83.75 5.53 -30.38
N ALA A 130 83.01 5.13 -31.42
CA ALA A 130 83.15 5.69 -32.76
C ALA A 130 82.32 6.97 -32.96
N SER A 131 81.52 7.38 -31.98
CA SER A 131 80.60 8.51 -32.13
C SER A 131 81.27 9.83 -31.76
N PRO A 132 81.16 10.88 -32.60
CA PRO A 132 81.75 12.19 -32.32
C PRO A 132 81.06 12.96 -31.17
N GLN A 133 79.92 12.44 -30.66
CA GLN A 133 79.19 13.06 -29.55
C GLN A 133 79.66 12.58 -28.18
N ILE A 134 80.54 11.58 -28.14
CA ILE A 134 80.99 10.92 -26.91
C ILE A 134 82.42 11.36 -26.61
N ALA A 135 82.71 11.65 -25.34
CA ALA A 135 84.05 12.04 -24.91
C ALA A 135 85.03 10.88 -25.11
N ASP A 136 86.23 11.21 -25.62
CA ASP A 136 87.28 10.23 -25.89
C ASP A 136 87.61 9.40 -24.64
N ASN A 137 87.74 8.08 -24.80
CA ASN A 137 88.05 7.12 -23.74
C ASN A 137 87.06 7.08 -22.54
N SER A 138 85.89 7.71 -22.64
CA SER A 138 84.87 7.70 -21.56
C SER A 138 84.02 6.42 -21.51
N VAL A 139 83.99 5.61 -22.57
CA VAL A 139 83.12 4.44 -22.68
C VAL A 139 83.67 3.24 -21.90
N LEU A 140 82.96 2.87 -20.83
CA LEU A 140 83.33 1.83 -19.88
C LEU A 140 82.27 0.74 -19.85
N VAL A 141 82.63 -0.48 -20.24
CA VAL A 141 81.74 -1.64 -20.22
C VAL A 141 81.84 -2.34 -18.87
N GLU A 142 80.72 -2.58 -18.22
CA GLU A 142 80.63 -3.31 -16.96
C GLU A 142 81.60 -2.83 -15.85
N LYS A 143 81.79 -1.51 -15.73
CA LYS A 143 82.64 -0.93 -14.68
C LYS A 143 81.85 -0.67 -13.41
N TYR A 144 82.44 -0.96 -12.25
CA TYR A 144 81.86 -0.56 -10.97
C TYR A 144 81.91 0.97 -10.81
N LEU A 145 80.73 1.56 -10.60
CA LEU A 145 80.54 2.93 -10.14
C LEU A 145 80.22 2.91 -8.66
N PHE A 146 80.99 3.65 -7.88
CA PHE A 146 80.86 3.76 -6.44
C PHE A 146 80.00 4.97 -6.08
N ASP A 147 79.27 4.90 -4.98
CA ASP A 147 78.54 6.07 -4.47
C ASP A 147 79.53 7.19 -4.12
N LYS A 148 79.20 8.44 -4.47
CA LYS A 148 79.96 9.64 -4.10
C LYS A 148 80.03 9.86 -2.58
N ASP A 149 79.10 9.28 -1.82
CA ASP A 149 79.11 9.29 -0.37
C ASP A 149 80.03 8.18 0.18
N PRO A 150 81.19 8.51 0.78
CA PRO A 150 82.17 7.52 1.22
C PRO A 150 81.67 6.63 2.37
N ASP A 151 80.66 7.08 3.13
CA ASP A 151 80.06 6.31 4.22
C ASP A 151 79.02 5.29 3.69
N LYS A 152 78.60 5.41 2.42
CA LYS A 152 77.72 4.46 1.74
C LYS A 152 78.52 3.52 0.86
N ASN A 153 78.78 2.30 1.35
CA ASN A 153 79.37 1.21 0.56
C ASN A 153 78.39 0.60 -0.47
N THR A 154 77.70 1.45 -1.24
CA THR A 154 76.84 1.03 -2.35
C THR A 154 77.55 1.24 -3.67
N ARG A 155 77.50 0.24 -4.54
CA ARG A 155 78.07 0.28 -5.88
C ARG A 155 77.14 -0.34 -6.91
N ARG A 156 77.20 0.15 -8.14
CA ARG A 156 76.46 -0.40 -9.29
C ARG A 156 77.41 -0.65 -10.45
N ARG A 157 77.04 -1.60 -11.30
CA ARG A 157 77.80 -2.01 -12.48
C ARG A 157 76.83 -1.95 -13.66
N PRO A 158 76.65 -0.79 -14.32
CA PRO A 158 75.82 -0.72 -15.52
C PRO A 158 76.46 -1.51 -16.65
N ASP A 159 75.67 -1.90 -17.65
CA ASP A 159 76.20 -2.59 -18.84
C ASP A 159 77.22 -1.70 -19.56
N ILE A 160 76.90 -0.42 -19.70
CA ILE A 160 77.76 0.60 -20.32
C ILE A 160 77.63 1.91 -19.56
N TYR A 161 78.76 2.54 -19.26
CA TYR A 161 78.87 3.92 -18.82
C TYR A 161 79.61 4.74 -19.87
N PHE A 162 79.25 6.00 -20.06
CA PHE A 162 80.00 6.94 -20.90
C PHE A 162 79.67 8.40 -20.56
N GLU A 163 80.47 9.32 -21.09
CA GLU A 163 80.27 10.77 -20.95
C GLU A 163 80.12 11.40 -22.35
N THR A 164 79.18 12.33 -22.51
CA THR A 164 79.09 13.13 -23.75
C THR A 164 80.20 14.17 -23.79
N VAL A 165 80.49 14.72 -24.97
CA VAL A 165 81.41 15.87 -25.10
C VAL A 165 80.91 17.13 -24.36
N TYR A 166 79.64 17.14 -23.94
CA TYR A 166 79.02 18.22 -23.17
C TYR A 166 79.06 17.96 -21.65
N GLY A 167 79.62 16.84 -21.20
CA GLY A 167 79.76 16.47 -19.78
C GLY A 167 78.59 15.67 -19.20
N ASP A 168 77.58 15.33 -20.00
CA ASP A 168 76.47 14.50 -19.53
C ASP A 168 76.93 13.07 -19.30
N CYS A 169 76.75 12.58 -18.08
CA CYS A 169 77.09 11.21 -17.71
C CYS A 169 75.90 10.29 -17.99
N PHE A 170 76.13 9.16 -18.66
CA PHE A 170 75.08 8.17 -18.96
C PHE A 170 75.45 6.78 -18.46
N ALA A 171 74.43 6.04 -18.02
CA ALA A 171 74.48 4.61 -17.78
C ALA A 171 73.40 3.92 -18.62
N ILE A 172 73.77 2.92 -19.41
CA ILE A 172 72.85 2.08 -20.17
C ILE A 172 72.66 0.75 -19.43
N GLU A 173 71.40 0.34 -19.29
CA GLU A 173 71.00 -0.98 -18.81
C GLU A 173 70.18 -1.68 -19.91
N LEU A 174 70.72 -2.75 -20.47
CA LEU A 174 70.07 -3.57 -21.47
C LEU A 174 69.05 -4.50 -20.80
N THR A 175 67.81 -4.46 -21.26
CA THR A 175 66.71 -5.22 -20.66
C THR A 175 66.00 -6.09 -21.68
N ARG A 176 65.87 -7.38 -21.37
CA ARG A 176 65.11 -8.34 -22.18
C ARG A 176 64.07 -9.13 -21.39
N TRP A 177 64.26 -9.23 -20.08
CA TRP A 177 63.54 -10.15 -19.21
C TRP A 177 62.96 -9.44 -17.99
N TRP A 178 62.31 -10.22 -17.14
CA TRP A 178 61.72 -9.74 -15.91
C TRP A 178 62.77 -9.11 -14.99
N MET A 179 62.46 -7.93 -14.46
CA MET A 179 63.24 -7.28 -13.40
C MET A 179 62.43 -7.18 -12.12
N ASP A 180 63.10 -7.43 -11.00
CA ASP A 180 62.53 -7.15 -9.69
C ASP A 180 62.30 -5.64 -9.54
N PRO A 181 61.09 -5.19 -9.17
CA PRO A 181 60.80 -3.77 -8.94
C PRO A 181 61.77 -3.08 -7.98
N ARG A 182 62.34 -3.80 -7.01
CA ARG A 182 63.37 -3.29 -6.09
C ARG A 182 64.65 -2.93 -6.82
N ILE A 183 65.09 -3.76 -7.76
CA ILE A 183 66.30 -3.50 -8.57
C ILE A 183 66.13 -2.24 -9.41
N VAL A 184 64.94 -2.05 -10.00
CA VAL A 184 64.63 -0.84 -10.79
C VAL A 184 64.71 0.40 -9.90
N VAL A 185 63.99 0.41 -8.77
CA VAL A 185 64.01 1.54 -7.82
C VAL A 185 65.41 1.83 -7.30
N GLU A 186 66.18 0.79 -6.95
CA GLU A 186 67.54 0.91 -6.45
C GLU A 186 68.49 1.52 -7.48
N ARG A 187 68.41 1.09 -8.75
CA ARG A 187 69.26 1.59 -9.84
C ARG A 187 68.92 3.02 -10.18
N GLU A 188 67.64 3.32 -10.40
CA GLU A 188 67.18 4.69 -10.67
C GLU A 188 67.62 5.65 -9.56
N ARG A 189 67.43 5.26 -8.28
CA ARG A 189 67.85 6.09 -7.14
C ARG A 189 69.36 6.27 -7.08
N PHE A 190 70.13 5.21 -7.32
CA PHE A 190 71.59 5.28 -7.32
C PHE A 190 72.07 6.26 -8.39
N PHE A 191 71.74 6.02 -9.67
CA PHE A 191 72.26 6.82 -10.78
C PHE A 191 71.80 8.28 -10.69
N ARG A 192 70.54 8.53 -10.31
CA ARG A 192 70.01 9.88 -10.05
C ARG A 192 70.84 10.64 -9.01
N ARG A 193 71.14 10.02 -7.86
CA ARG A 193 71.98 10.64 -6.82
C ARG A 193 73.40 10.90 -7.30
N GLN A 194 73.92 10.06 -8.20
CA GLN A 194 75.25 10.25 -8.77
C GLN A 194 75.28 11.33 -9.88
N GLY A 195 74.14 11.88 -10.30
CA GLY A 195 74.07 12.79 -11.46
C GLY A 195 74.33 12.06 -12.78
N ILE A 196 73.95 10.78 -12.86
CA ILE A 196 74.13 9.93 -14.04
C ILE A 196 72.75 9.64 -14.63
N ASN A 197 72.59 9.93 -15.92
CA ASN A 197 71.39 9.67 -16.70
C ASN A 197 71.25 8.17 -16.98
N LEU A 198 70.21 7.54 -16.41
CA LEU A 198 69.95 6.12 -16.62
C LEU A 198 69.06 5.91 -17.85
N LEU A 199 69.56 5.17 -18.84
CA LEU A 199 68.84 4.75 -20.03
C LEU A 199 68.56 3.24 -19.99
N TRP A 200 67.29 2.88 -19.74
CA TRP A 200 66.83 1.50 -19.88
C TRP A 200 66.55 1.21 -21.36
N LEU A 201 67.38 0.36 -21.97
CA LEU A 201 67.28 0.04 -23.40
C LEU A 201 66.78 -1.39 -23.61
N PHE A 202 65.56 -1.51 -24.11
CA PHE A 202 64.83 -2.76 -24.22
C PHE A 202 65.09 -3.47 -25.55
N SER A 203 65.08 -4.80 -25.51
CA SER A 203 65.00 -5.59 -26.74
C SER A 203 63.65 -5.38 -27.45
N PRO A 204 63.58 -5.47 -28.79
CA PRO A 204 62.35 -5.23 -29.56
C PRO A 204 61.14 -6.02 -29.10
N THR A 205 61.35 -7.24 -28.61
CA THR A 205 60.29 -8.17 -28.21
C THR A 205 59.96 -8.15 -26.71
N CYS A 206 60.55 -7.23 -25.93
CA CYS A 206 60.38 -7.25 -24.48
C CYS A 206 58.95 -6.89 -24.04
N ALA A 207 58.26 -6.00 -24.76
CA ALA A 207 56.86 -5.66 -24.47
C ALA A 207 55.95 -6.92 -24.50
N GLU A 208 56.17 -7.80 -25.48
CA GLU A 208 55.38 -9.03 -25.67
C GLU A 208 55.74 -10.13 -24.65
N HIS A 209 57.03 -10.29 -24.35
CA HIS A 209 57.51 -11.39 -23.50
C HIS A 209 57.57 -11.01 -22.01
N ASN A 210 57.59 -9.71 -21.70
CA ASN A 210 57.72 -9.21 -20.34
C ASN A 210 57.05 -7.84 -20.12
N GLU A 211 55.76 -7.78 -20.44
CA GLU A 211 54.91 -6.61 -20.24
C GLU A 211 55.06 -5.99 -18.84
N ALA A 212 55.17 -6.80 -17.78
CA ALA A 212 55.30 -6.29 -16.41
C ALA A 212 56.54 -5.41 -16.19
N THR A 213 57.68 -5.74 -16.82
CA THR A 213 58.92 -4.96 -16.70
C THR A 213 58.92 -3.78 -17.65
N TYR A 214 58.41 -3.99 -18.86
CA TYR A 214 58.17 -2.93 -19.83
C TYR A 214 57.30 -1.81 -19.22
N ASN A 215 56.15 -2.16 -18.64
CA ASN A 215 55.23 -1.22 -18.00
C ASN A 215 55.85 -0.59 -16.75
N LEU A 216 56.68 -1.32 -15.98
CA LEU A 216 57.37 -0.77 -14.81
C LEU A 216 58.30 0.40 -15.15
N VAL A 217 58.96 0.34 -16.32
CA VAL A 217 59.80 1.44 -16.82
C VAL A 217 58.98 2.46 -17.61
N LEU A 218 58.03 2.04 -18.45
CA LEU A 218 57.18 2.95 -19.20
C LEU A 218 56.43 3.92 -18.28
N TYR A 219 55.83 3.40 -17.21
CA TYR A 219 55.08 4.20 -16.23
C TYR A 219 55.95 4.65 -15.05
N SER A 220 57.28 4.81 -15.26
CA SER A 220 58.27 5.16 -14.23
C SER A 220 58.23 6.62 -13.77
N GLY A 221 57.06 7.14 -13.40
CA GLY A 221 56.95 8.48 -12.82
C GLY A 221 57.42 8.56 -11.36
N GLU A 222 58.00 9.70 -10.97
CA GLU A 222 58.07 10.03 -9.55
C GLU A 222 56.65 10.30 -9.03
N ARG A 223 56.12 9.38 -8.23
CA ARG A 223 54.95 9.66 -7.41
C ARG A 223 55.41 10.09 -6.03
N LYS A 224 54.92 11.24 -5.58
CA LYS A 224 54.85 11.52 -4.15
C LYS A 224 53.69 10.67 -3.63
N PRO A 225 53.93 9.67 -2.76
CA PRO A 225 52.81 9.02 -2.08
C PRO A 225 52.09 10.10 -1.29
N SER A 226 50.82 10.37 -1.60
CA SER A 226 50.03 11.24 -0.73
C SER A 226 49.85 10.49 0.59
N THR A 227 50.29 11.10 1.69
CA THR A 227 50.07 10.62 3.06
C THR A 227 48.68 10.99 3.57
N LYS A 228 47.87 11.60 2.71
CA LYS A 228 46.46 11.88 2.97
C LYS A 228 45.64 11.23 1.85
N PRO A 229 44.61 10.44 2.19
CA PRO A 229 43.61 9.95 1.23
C PRO A 229 42.66 11.06 0.75
N GLU A 230 43.06 12.34 0.84
CA GLU A 230 42.30 13.44 0.27
C GLU A 230 42.42 13.37 -1.27
N PHE A 231 41.27 13.17 -1.89
CA PHE A 231 41.02 12.66 -3.24
C PHE A 231 41.50 13.53 -4.41
N THR A 232 42.40 14.50 -4.24
CA THR A 232 42.47 15.60 -5.21
C THR A 232 43.68 15.61 -6.15
N ASP A 233 44.86 15.11 -5.79
CA ASP A 233 46.02 15.25 -6.69
C ASP A 233 46.97 14.05 -6.65
N VAL A 234 46.68 13.03 -7.47
CA VAL A 234 47.70 12.06 -7.89
C VAL A 234 48.57 12.75 -8.94
N ASP A 235 49.53 13.55 -8.50
CA ASP A 235 50.50 14.19 -9.38
C ASP A 235 51.52 13.13 -9.84
N ILE A 236 51.29 12.58 -11.04
CA ILE A 236 52.31 11.78 -11.72
C ILE A 236 53.31 12.77 -12.34
N GLY A 237 54.34 13.12 -11.57
CA GLY A 237 55.36 14.09 -11.98
C GLY A 237 56.38 13.56 -13.00
N GLY A 238 56.01 12.58 -13.83
CA GLY A 238 56.94 11.93 -14.77
C GLY A 238 56.37 11.75 -16.17
N HIS A 239 57.27 11.66 -17.15
CA HIS A 239 56.92 11.40 -18.54
C HIS A 239 57.05 9.91 -18.84
N PHE A 240 56.04 9.35 -19.47
CA PHE A 240 55.97 7.93 -19.81
C PHE A 240 56.74 7.64 -21.11
N ASN A 241 57.97 7.16 -20.97
CA ASN A 241 58.86 6.83 -22.06
C ASN A 241 59.54 5.49 -21.77
N VAL A 242 59.66 4.65 -22.78
CA VAL A 242 60.53 3.47 -22.75
C VAL A 242 61.32 3.42 -24.05
N PHE A 243 62.59 3.03 -23.96
CA PHE A 243 63.50 3.06 -25.10
C PHE A 243 63.75 1.66 -25.60
N VAL A 244 63.60 1.44 -26.91
CA VAL A 244 63.66 0.14 -27.55
C VAL A 244 64.69 0.17 -28.67
N LEU A 245 65.58 -0.82 -28.67
CA LEU A 245 66.62 -0.95 -29.69
C LEU A 245 66.15 -1.83 -30.85
N THR A 246 65.35 -1.25 -31.74
CA THR A 246 64.85 -1.91 -32.96
C THR A 246 65.95 -2.10 -34.00
N ASP A 247 65.76 -3.07 -34.91
CA ASP A 247 66.75 -3.34 -35.96
C ASP A 247 66.90 -2.15 -36.94
N ASP A 248 65.82 -1.40 -37.19
CA ASP A 248 65.85 -0.16 -37.97
C ASP A 248 66.69 0.92 -37.27
N ALA A 249 66.49 1.12 -35.97
CA ALA A 249 67.28 2.05 -35.18
C ALA A 249 68.76 1.65 -35.13
N LYS A 250 69.07 0.35 -35.04
CA LYS A 250 70.44 -0.18 -35.13
C LYS A 250 71.06 0.06 -36.50
N HIS A 251 70.32 -0.19 -37.59
CA HIS A 251 70.80 0.06 -38.95
C HIS A 251 71.14 1.54 -39.14
N ARG A 252 70.24 2.43 -38.70
CA ARG A 252 70.45 3.88 -38.72
C ARG A 252 71.66 4.29 -37.87
N SER A 253 71.80 3.70 -36.68
CA SER A 253 72.94 3.94 -35.80
C SER A 253 74.29 3.65 -36.45
N ASN A 254 74.39 2.51 -37.14
CA ASN A 254 75.61 2.11 -37.84
C ASN A 254 75.95 3.05 -39.01
N LYS A 255 74.92 3.52 -39.73
CA LYS A 255 75.05 4.44 -40.88
C LYS A 255 75.51 5.82 -40.45
N GLU A 256 74.93 6.36 -39.38
CA GLU A 256 75.17 7.74 -38.94
C GLU A 256 76.26 7.87 -37.88
N LYS A 257 76.79 6.76 -37.34
CA LYS A 257 77.76 6.73 -36.23
C LYS A 257 77.27 7.50 -34.99
N LYS A 258 75.97 7.40 -34.73
CA LYS A 258 75.28 7.98 -33.57
C LYS A 258 74.34 6.94 -33.00
N LEU A 259 74.07 7.00 -31.70
CA LEU A 259 73.11 6.10 -31.08
C LEU A 259 71.68 6.57 -31.38
N TRP A 260 70.96 5.77 -32.17
CA TRP A 260 69.53 5.89 -32.44
C TRP A 260 68.77 4.74 -31.78
N PHE A 261 67.58 5.03 -31.25
CA PHE A 261 66.65 4.07 -30.67
C PHE A 261 65.22 4.57 -30.81
N ASP A 262 64.26 3.67 -30.66
CA ASP A 262 62.86 4.04 -30.67
C ASP A 262 62.42 4.39 -29.26
N VAL A 263 61.78 5.54 -29.09
CA VAL A 263 61.02 5.84 -27.88
C VAL A 263 59.58 5.40 -28.09
N GLN A 264 59.09 4.54 -27.21
CA GLN A 264 57.69 4.17 -27.13
C GLN A 264 57.04 4.91 -25.97
N TYR A 265 55.84 5.43 -26.20
CA TYR A 265 55.14 6.27 -25.24
C TYR A 265 53.61 6.15 -25.42
N PRO A 266 52.83 6.17 -24.32
CA PRO A 266 51.38 6.19 -24.40
C PRO A 266 50.88 7.58 -24.81
N VAL A 267 49.85 7.59 -25.66
CA VAL A 267 48.96 8.73 -25.87
C VAL A 267 47.61 8.38 -25.27
N PHE A 268 47.20 9.17 -24.28
CA PHE A 268 45.94 9.02 -23.56
C PHE A 268 44.84 9.83 -24.22
N SER A 269 43.65 9.25 -24.25
CA SER A 269 42.42 9.94 -24.63
C SER A 269 41.29 9.53 -23.70
N SER A 270 40.53 10.50 -23.23
CA SER A 270 39.27 10.21 -22.55
C SER A 270 38.24 9.77 -23.59
N LEU A 271 37.51 8.70 -23.29
CA LEU A 271 36.32 8.29 -24.03
C LEU A 271 35.10 8.52 -23.10
N PRO A 272 34.52 9.74 -23.12
CA PRO A 272 33.53 10.14 -22.13
C PRO A 272 32.25 9.31 -22.17
N ASP A 273 31.86 8.81 -23.35
CA ASP A 273 30.63 8.05 -23.55
C ASP A 273 30.60 6.72 -22.82
N ILE A 274 31.77 6.10 -22.66
CA ILE A 274 31.94 4.79 -22.00
C ILE A 274 32.70 4.90 -20.68
N GLN A 275 32.96 6.13 -20.20
CA GLN A 275 33.75 6.40 -18.99
C GLN A 275 35.04 5.56 -18.96
N TYR A 276 35.85 5.68 -20.01
CA TYR A 276 37.06 4.90 -20.15
C TYR A 276 38.25 5.79 -20.52
N LEU A 277 39.37 5.63 -19.82
CA LEU A 277 40.63 6.25 -20.20
C LEU A 277 41.34 5.33 -21.19
N SER A 278 41.29 5.70 -22.47
CA SER A 278 41.98 4.96 -23.52
C SER A 278 43.45 5.33 -23.58
N LYS A 279 44.27 4.37 -23.99
CA LYS A 279 45.69 4.57 -24.26
C LYS A 279 46.10 3.84 -25.53
N SER A 280 46.93 4.49 -26.33
CA SER A 280 47.56 3.90 -27.51
C SER A 280 49.06 4.10 -27.41
N ILE A 281 49.84 3.03 -27.57
CA ILE A 281 51.31 3.13 -27.59
C ILE A 281 51.74 3.62 -28.97
N GLN A 282 52.42 4.76 -29.00
CA GLN A 282 53.08 5.30 -30.18
C GLN A 282 54.59 5.08 -30.10
N SER A 283 55.27 5.18 -31.24
CA SER A 283 56.72 5.03 -31.34
C SER A 283 57.32 6.16 -32.18
N LYS A 284 58.49 6.65 -31.79
CA LYS A 284 59.28 7.64 -32.54
C LYS A 284 60.77 7.28 -32.46
N THR A 285 61.46 7.23 -33.59
CA THR A 285 62.92 7.03 -33.59
C THR A 285 63.63 8.34 -33.26
N ILE A 286 64.50 8.32 -32.25
CA ILE A 286 65.26 9.48 -31.78
C ILE A 286 66.74 9.14 -31.56
N SER A 287 67.58 10.15 -31.53
CA SER A 287 69.00 10.04 -31.16
C SER A 287 69.23 10.36 -29.68
N LEU A 288 70.39 9.94 -29.15
CA LEU A 288 70.80 10.25 -27.78
C LEU A 288 70.76 11.76 -27.46
N SER A 289 71.18 12.60 -28.42
CA SER A 289 71.19 14.06 -28.27
C SER A 289 69.81 14.72 -28.25
N GLU A 290 68.74 13.98 -28.56
CA GLU A 290 67.36 14.48 -28.52
C GLU A 290 66.68 14.19 -27.17
N LEU A 291 67.35 13.52 -26.23
CA LEU A 291 66.83 13.28 -24.90
C LEU A 291 66.78 14.58 -24.09
N ASN A 292 65.67 14.78 -23.39
CA ASN A 292 65.54 15.84 -22.41
C ASN A 292 66.01 15.36 -21.03
N LEU A 293 67.04 16.03 -20.50
CA LEU A 293 67.70 15.70 -19.24
C LEU A 293 67.28 16.62 -18.06
N ASP A 294 66.49 17.67 -18.29
CA ASP A 294 66.21 18.75 -17.30
C ASP A 294 64.94 18.54 -16.45
N PRO A 295 64.98 18.29 -15.13
CA PRO A 295 66.07 18.69 -14.24
C PRO A 295 67.14 17.62 -14.11
N GLU A 296 68.40 18.04 -13.87
CA GLU A 296 69.62 17.20 -13.75
C GLU A 296 69.49 15.91 -12.92
N HIS A 297 68.44 15.80 -12.09
CA HIS A 297 68.17 14.65 -11.24
C HIS A 297 66.87 13.91 -11.63
N ARG A 298 66.49 13.84 -12.91
CA ARG A 298 65.39 12.98 -13.38
C ARG A 298 65.87 11.84 -14.28
N LEU A 299 64.95 10.93 -14.62
CA LEU A 299 65.20 9.98 -15.71
C LEU A 299 65.06 10.72 -17.05
N PRO A 300 65.94 10.45 -18.04
CA PRO A 300 65.79 11.02 -19.38
C PRO A 300 64.46 10.66 -20.01
N PHE A 301 63.87 11.59 -20.76
CA PHE A 301 62.72 11.32 -21.62
C PHE A 301 62.90 11.96 -22.99
N ALA A 302 62.11 11.54 -23.98
CA ALA A 302 62.13 12.15 -25.31
C ALA A 302 60.81 12.82 -25.67
N VAL A 303 59.68 12.22 -25.27
CA VAL A 303 58.35 12.73 -25.54
C VAL A 303 57.68 13.16 -24.23
N PRO A 304 57.31 14.45 -24.08
CA PRO A 304 56.63 14.91 -22.89
C PRO A 304 55.17 14.43 -22.90
N THR A 305 54.84 13.42 -22.10
CA THR A 305 53.49 12.84 -22.01
C THR A 305 52.70 13.23 -20.75
N SER A 306 53.29 14.03 -19.86
CA SER A 306 52.67 14.43 -18.59
C SER A 306 51.36 15.19 -18.80
N ASP A 307 51.35 16.13 -19.74
CA ASP A 307 50.23 17.05 -19.94
C ASP A 307 49.08 16.31 -20.63
N ASN A 308 49.38 15.52 -21.67
CA ASN A 308 48.39 14.66 -22.32
C ASN A 308 47.71 13.69 -21.33
N TYR A 309 48.48 13.08 -20.42
CA TYR A 309 47.90 12.23 -19.38
C TYR A 309 47.02 13.02 -18.42
N ARG A 310 47.49 14.18 -17.94
CA ARG A 310 46.77 15.03 -17.00
C ARG A 310 45.44 15.51 -17.59
N ASP A 311 45.45 16.01 -18.82
CA ASP A 311 44.28 16.51 -19.51
C ASP A 311 43.24 15.39 -19.71
N ALA A 312 43.67 14.23 -20.20
CA ALA A 312 42.79 13.08 -20.40
C ALA A 312 42.21 12.55 -19.08
N LEU A 313 43.02 12.54 -18.02
CA LEU A 313 42.57 12.11 -16.69
C LEU A 313 41.59 13.10 -16.05
N GLU A 314 41.83 14.41 -16.19
CA GLU A 314 40.93 15.43 -15.68
C GLU A 314 39.57 15.38 -16.40
N GLU A 315 39.58 15.23 -17.73
CA GLU A 315 38.36 15.06 -18.52
C GLU A 315 37.58 13.81 -18.10
N TYR A 316 38.27 12.68 -17.92
CA TYR A 316 37.68 11.44 -17.42
C TYR A 316 37.04 11.63 -16.04
N ARG A 317 37.78 12.20 -15.07
CA ARG A 317 37.29 12.44 -13.71
C ARG A 317 36.08 13.37 -13.69
N ARG A 318 36.13 14.47 -14.45
CA ARG A 318 35.03 15.44 -14.56
C ARG A 318 33.75 14.78 -15.07
N LYS A 319 33.87 13.84 -16.01
CA LYS A 319 32.74 13.08 -16.54
C LYS A 319 32.20 12.08 -15.52
N VAL A 320 33.05 11.29 -14.86
CA VAL A 320 32.64 10.33 -13.83
C VAL A 320 31.98 11.05 -12.65
N GLU A 321 32.52 12.18 -12.21
CA GLU A 321 31.94 12.98 -11.13
C GLU A 321 30.57 13.54 -11.52
N LYS A 322 30.44 14.09 -12.74
CA LYS A 322 29.17 14.58 -13.26
C LYS A 322 28.12 13.47 -13.33
N ASP A 323 28.45 12.32 -13.89
CA ASP A 323 27.52 11.21 -14.05
C ASP A 323 27.12 10.63 -12.68
N THR A 324 28.07 10.50 -11.75
CA THR A 324 27.81 10.11 -10.35
C THR A 324 26.87 11.11 -9.67
N GLN A 325 27.08 12.41 -9.89
CA GLN A 325 26.24 13.45 -9.32
C GLN A 325 24.83 13.45 -9.95
N ASP A 326 24.72 13.21 -11.24
CA ASP A 326 23.44 13.07 -11.95
C ASP A 326 22.65 11.85 -11.47
N GLU A 327 23.32 10.72 -11.23
CA GLU A 327 22.71 9.53 -10.61
C GLU A 327 22.22 9.83 -9.18
N ARG A 328 23.05 10.49 -8.37
CA ARG A 328 22.67 10.93 -7.01
C ARG A 328 21.45 11.87 -7.05
N ASN A 329 21.44 12.82 -7.98
CA ASN A 329 20.35 13.77 -8.17
C ASN A 329 19.05 13.06 -8.59
N LEU A 330 19.15 12.10 -9.52
CA LEU A 330 18.02 11.28 -9.98
C LEU A 330 17.46 10.43 -8.84
N LEU A 331 18.33 9.78 -8.06
CA LEU A 331 17.93 9.00 -6.89
C LEU A 331 17.26 9.88 -5.83
N ALA A 332 17.83 11.05 -5.53
CA ALA A 332 17.25 12.02 -4.62
C ALA A 332 15.86 12.49 -5.08
N LYS A 333 15.67 12.72 -6.38
CA LYS A 333 14.37 13.06 -6.97
C LYS A 333 13.36 11.92 -6.77
N LYS A 334 13.74 10.67 -7.04
CA LYS A 334 12.89 9.48 -6.79
C LYS A 334 12.47 9.36 -5.32
N ILE A 335 13.43 9.52 -4.39
CA ILE A 335 13.16 9.48 -2.95
C ILE A 335 12.20 10.60 -2.52
N ARG A 336 12.41 11.84 -3.01
CA ARG A 336 11.50 12.96 -2.73
C ARG A 336 10.09 12.67 -3.23
N SER A 337 9.93 12.21 -4.48
CA SER A 337 8.62 11.85 -5.02
C SER A 337 7.92 10.76 -4.20
N ALA A 338 8.64 9.71 -3.79
CA ALA A 338 8.09 8.66 -2.93
C ALA A 338 7.61 9.21 -1.57
N ARG A 339 8.40 10.09 -0.94
CA ARG A 339 8.02 10.73 0.32
C ARG A 339 6.79 11.63 0.19
N THR A 340 6.73 12.45 -0.87
CA THR A 340 5.57 13.31 -1.14
C THR A 340 4.32 12.47 -1.34
N PHE A 341 4.41 11.41 -2.15
CA PHE A 341 3.29 10.49 -2.37
C PHE A 341 2.85 9.80 -1.07
N HIS A 342 3.79 9.33 -0.23
CA HIS A 342 3.46 8.78 1.09
C HIS A 342 2.71 9.76 1.98
N CYS A 343 3.12 11.03 2.01
CA CYS A 343 2.46 12.05 2.85
C CYS A 343 1.06 12.39 2.36
N GLN A 344 0.89 12.60 1.05
CA GLN A 344 -0.42 12.89 0.44
C GLN A 344 -1.38 11.73 0.65
N LEU A 345 -0.94 10.52 0.30
CA LEU A 345 -1.76 9.32 0.49
C LEU A 345 -2.19 9.15 1.93
N LYS A 346 -1.29 9.34 2.90
CA LYS A 346 -1.64 9.23 4.33
C LYS A 346 -2.74 10.20 4.76
N GLN A 347 -2.74 11.42 4.22
CA GLN A 347 -3.78 12.43 4.50
C GLN A 347 -5.12 12.05 3.87
N ASP A 348 -5.09 11.43 2.69
CA ASP A 348 -6.28 11.18 1.88
C ASP A 348 -6.92 9.79 2.08
N ILE A 349 -6.29 8.88 2.85
CA ILE A 349 -6.78 7.48 3.03
C ILE A 349 -8.28 7.41 3.32
N GLY A 350 -8.78 8.27 4.22
CA GLY A 350 -10.19 8.25 4.63
C GLY A 350 -11.19 8.57 3.52
N GLY A 351 -10.75 9.27 2.46
CA GLY A 351 -11.58 9.64 1.31
C GLY A 351 -11.50 8.69 0.10
N LEU A 352 -10.68 7.64 0.18
CA LEU A 352 -10.46 6.73 -0.95
C LEU A 352 -11.64 5.78 -1.17
N LEU A 353 -11.99 5.59 -2.45
CA LEU A 353 -12.91 4.54 -2.88
C LEU A 353 -12.17 3.20 -3.03
N TYR A 354 -12.94 2.12 -3.09
CA TYR A 354 -12.40 0.75 -3.13
C TYR A 354 -11.38 0.53 -4.26
N HIS A 355 -11.67 1.00 -5.48
CA HIS A 355 -10.76 0.88 -6.62
C HIS A 355 -9.46 1.67 -6.42
N ASP A 356 -9.54 2.84 -5.77
CA ASP A 356 -8.39 3.71 -5.55
C ASP A 356 -7.41 3.10 -4.54
N VAL A 357 -7.90 2.33 -3.57
CA VAL A 357 -7.05 1.61 -2.60
C VAL A 357 -6.11 0.65 -3.32
N GLN A 358 -6.61 -0.19 -4.23
CA GLN A 358 -5.78 -1.13 -4.99
C GLN A 358 -4.77 -0.43 -5.90
N GLN A 359 -5.19 0.62 -6.59
CA GLN A 359 -4.30 1.41 -7.45
C GLN A 359 -3.16 2.04 -6.64
N ASN A 360 -3.45 2.57 -5.45
CA ASN A 360 -2.44 3.16 -4.58
C ASN A 360 -1.46 2.11 -4.03
N ILE A 361 -1.91 0.90 -3.66
CA ILE A 361 -1.02 -0.20 -3.27
C ILE A 361 -0.04 -0.54 -4.41
N MET A 362 -0.54 -0.69 -5.65
CA MET A 362 0.32 -0.97 -6.80
C MET A 362 1.33 0.15 -7.06
N LYS A 363 0.91 1.42 -6.95
CA LYS A 363 1.81 2.58 -7.07
C LYS A 363 2.90 2.58 -6.01
N LEU A 364 2.56 2.29 -4.75
CA LEU A 364 3.53 2.18 -3.64
C LEU A 364 4.58 1.10 -3.91
N GLN A 365 4.15 -0.09 -4.35
CA GLN A 365 5.05 -1.19 -4.69
C GLN A 365 5.99 -0.83 -5.86
N LYS A 366 5.45 -0.17 -6.90
CA LYS A 366 6.25 0.29 -8.06
C LYS A 366 7.30 1.32 -7.65
N LEU A 367 6.93 2.28 -6.80
CA LEU A 367 7.86 3.28 -6.27
C LEU A 367 8.99 2.61 -5.47
N MET A 368 8.67 1.62 -4.63
CA MET A 368 9.68 0.91 -3.84
C MET A 368 10.68 0.11 -4.66
N ARG A 369 10.25 -0.51 -5.77
CA ARG A 369 11.19 -1.18 -6.69
C ARG A 369 12.21 -0.22 -7.29
N SER A 370 11.84 1.04 -7.49
CA SER A 370 12.72 2.05 -8.09
C SER A 370 13.80 2.61 -7.15
N VAL A 371 13.71 2.30 -5.84
CA VAL A 371 14.64 2.76 -4.79
C VAL A 371 15.23 1.61 -3.97
N SER A 372 15.10 0.36 -4.43
CA SER A 372 15.52 -0.83 -3.68
C SER A 372 17.04 -0.91 -3.42
N SER A 373 17.86 -0.32 -4.29
CA SER A 373 19.32 -0.35 -4.19
C SER A 373 19.94 0.69 -3.25
N CYS A 374 19.14 1.60 -2.66
CA CYS A 374 19.68 2.66 -1.82
C CYS A 374 19.81 2.23 -0.35
N THR A 375 20.75 2.81 0.40
CA THR A 375 20.91 2.60 1.85
C THR A 375 19.67 3.03 2.64
N PHE A 376 18.90 3.98 2.10
CA PHE A 376 17.64 4.47 2.69
C PHE A 376 16.42 3.57 2.42
N SER A 377 16.59 2.50 1.62
CA SER A 377 15.52 1.60 1.18
C SER A 377 14.79 0.95 2.35
N ARG A 378 15.52 0.50 3.38
CA ARG A 378 14.92 -0.14 4.58
C ARG A 378 13.94 0.77 5.30
N TYR A 379 14.28 2.05 5.47
CA TYR A 379 13.41 3.02 6.14
C TYR A 379 12.15 3.29 5.31
N LEU A 380 12.33 3.53 4.00
CA LEU A 380 11.19 3.74 3.09
C LEU A 380 10.29 2.51 3.03
N GLN A 381 10.87 1.31 2.97
CA GLN A 381 10.14 0.06 2.91
C GLN A 381 9.29 -0.16 4.15
N LYS A 382 9.84 0.09 5.34
CA LYS A 382 9.07 0.02 6.59
C LYS A 382 7.85 0.95 6.53
N ARG A 383 8.04 2.20 6.08
CA ARG A 383 6.97 3.19 5.98
C ARG A 383 5.94 2.85 4.92
N THR A 384 6.36 2.30 3.78
CA THR A 384 5.47 1.80 2.73
C THR A 384 4.62 0.64 3.24
N ASN A 385 5.22 -0.32 3.96
CA ASN A 385 4.48 -1.43 4.53
C ASN A 385 3.40 -0.95 5.51
N CYS A 386 3.73 -0.01 6.41
CA CYS A 386 2.73 0.58 7.30
C CYS A 386 1.57 1.24 6.55
N LEU A 387 1.85 1.96 5.46
CA LEU A 387 0.82 2.58 4.61
C LEU A 387 -0.05 1.54 3.89
N ILE A 388 0.56 0.44 3.41
CA ILE A 388 -0.18 -0.68 2.82
C ILE A 388 -1.10 -1.33 3.85
N ASP A 389 -0.65 -1.48 5.10
CA ASP A 389 -1.47 -2.02 6.19
C ASP A 389 -2.65 -1.09 6.51
N GLU A 390 -2.42 0.23 6.57
CA GLU A 390 -3.48 1.24 6.75
C GLU A 390 -4.51 1.18 5.60
N LEU A 391 -4.06 1.04 4.35
CA LEU A 391 -4.92 0.88 3.17
C LEU A 391 -5.74 -0.41 3.22
N HIS A 392 -5.15 -1.53 3.62
CA HIS A 392 -5.87 -2.78 3.82
C HIS A 392 -6.92 -2.68 4.92
N ALA A 393 -6.62 -1.95 6.01
CA ALA A 393 -7.58 -1.69 7.07
C ALA A 393 -8.76 -0.83 6.57
N HIS A 394 -8.49 0.22 5.79
CA HIS A 394 -9.55 1.04 5.17
C HIS A 394 -10.42 0.23 4.21
N LYS A 395 -9.81 -0.63 3.39
CA LYS A 395 -10.54 -1.56 2.52
C LYS A 395 -11.52 -2.43 3.30
N ARG A 396 -11.08 -3.03 4.42
CA ARG A 396 -11.95 -3.85 5.29
C ARG A 396 -13.15 -3.04 5.81
N LYS A 397 -12.94 -1.79 6.23
CA LYS A 397 -14.03 -0.91 6.67
C LYS A 397 -15.06 -0.65 5.56
N LEU A 398 -14.60 -0.38 4.33
CA LEU A 398 -15.48 -0.21 3.18
C LEU A 398 -16.29 -1.47 2.88
N ASP A 399 -15.65 -2.65 2.98
CA ASP A 399 -16.32 -3.94 2.80
C ASP A 399 -17.38 -4.19 3.90
N GLU A 400 -17.06 -3.87 5.16
CA GLU A 400 -17.99 -3.94 6.29
C GLU A 400 -19.19 -2.99 6.12
N GLU A 401 -18.96 -1.74 5.69
CA GLU A 401 -20.03 -0.77 5.43
C GLU A 401 -20.93 -1.19 4.26
N ALA A 402 -20.34 -1.69 3.17
CA ALA A 402 -21.07 -2.21 2.02
C ALA A 402 -21.94 -3.41 2.41
N GLN A 403 -21.38 -4.34 3.20
CA GLN A 403 -22.10 -5.49 3.72
C GLN A 403 -23.25 -5.06 4.64
N LYS A 404 -23.02 -4.11 5.56
CA LYS A 404 -24.05 -3.57 6.44
C LYS A 404 -25.20 -2.95 5.65
N LYS A 405 -24.91 -2.15 4.61
CA LYS A 405 -25.93 -1.56 3.73
C LYS A 405 -26.73 -2.63 2.99
N ARG A 406 -26.07 -3.70 2.52
CA ARG A 406 -26.73 -4.82 1.84
C ARG A 406 -27.68 -5.56 2.79
N VAL A 407 -27.24 -5.86 4.00
CA VAL A 407 -28.07 -6.51 5.04
C VAL A 407 -29.28 -5.63 5.38
N GLN A 408 -29.08 -4.32 5.59
CA GLN A 408 -30.20 -3.40 5.84
C GLN A 408 -31.23 -3.36 4.71
N LEU A 409 -30.79 -3.43 3.45
CA LEU A 409 -31.68 -3.49 2.30
C LEU A 409 -32.46 -4.82 2.26
N GLN A 410 -31.79 -5.94 2.51
CA GLN A 410 -32.44 -7.26 2.59
C GLN A 410 -33.49 -7.31 3.71
N LEU A 411 -33.17 -6.79 4.90
CA LEU A 411 -34.12 -6.73 6.02
C LEU A 411 -35.35 -5.87 5.67
N LYS A 412 -35.19 -4.74 4.97
CA LYS A 412 -36.32 -3.94 4.47
C LYS A 412 -37.20 -4.70 3.48
N GLN A 413 -36.58 -5.48 2.58
CA GLN A 413 -37.32 -6.31 1.62
C GLN A 413 -38.10 -7.44 2.32
N ILE A 414 -37.50 -8.07 3.34
CA ILE A 414 -38.16 -9.08 4.16
C ILE A 414 -39.36 -8.49 4.91
N GLU A 415 -39.17 -7.34 5.57
CA GLU A 415 -40.25 -6.62 6.26
C GLU A 415 -41.44 -6.33 5.33
N ALA A 416 -41.18 -5.85 4.12
CA ALA A 416 -42.22 -5.61 3.12
C ALA A 416 -42.95 -6.90 2.70
N ARG A 417 -42.22 -8.01 2.50
CA ARG A 417 -42.80 -9.32 2.16
C ARG A 417 -43.68 -9.88 3.28
N LEU A 418 -43.31 -9.67 4.54
CA LEU A 418 -44.11 -10.07 5.70
C LEU A 418 -45.43 -9.30 5.78
N ILE A 419 -45.38 -7.98 5.57
CA ILE A 419 -46.60 -7.16 5.48
C ILE A 419 -47.49 -7.65 4.33
N GLU A 420 -46.91 -7.94 3.17
CA GLU A 420 -47.69 -8.40 2.02
C GLU A 420 -48.29 -9.80 2.23
N SER A 421 -47.60 -10.68 2.95
CA SER A 421 -48.14 -11.96 3.40
C SER A 421 -49.42 -11.76 4.23
N GLN A 422 -49.40 -10.85 5.20
CA GLN A 422 -50.61 -10.56 5.99
C GLN A 422 -51.75 -10.00 5.14
N ARG A 423 -51.44 -9.11 4.18
CA ARG A 423 -52.45 -8.59 3.24
C ARG A 423 -53.09 -9.69 2.41
N ARG A 424 -52.30 -10.69 2.00
CA ARG A 424 -52.78 -11.84 1.24
C ARG A 424 -53.65 -12.78 2.08
N VAL A 425 -53.28 -13.02 3.33
CA VAL A 425 -54.00 -13.96 4.21
C VAL A 425 -55.30 -13.37 4.75
N HIS A 426 -55.27 -12.10 5.18
CA HIS A 426 -56.38 -11.47 5.90
C HIS A 426 -57.15 -10.43 5.07
N GLY A 427 -56.73 -10.17 3.83
CA GLY A 427 -57.41 -9.29 2.89
C GLY A 427 -58.43 -10.00 1.99
N ILE A 428 -58.76 -9.37 0.86
CA ILE A 428 -59.81 -9.81 -0.08
C ILE A 428 -59.41 -11.08 -0.88
N TYR A 429 -58.12 -11.44 -0.88
CA TYR A 429 -57.59 -12.54 -1.66
C TYR A 429 -57.68 -13.85 -0.89
N ARG A 430 -58.42 -14.85 -1.40
CA ARG A 430 -58.32 -16.22 -0.89
C ARG A 430 -57.01 -16.83 -1.38
N VAL A 431 -56.08 -17.06 -0.46
CA VAL A 431 -54.80 -17.74 -0.73
C VAL A 431 -54.82 -19.13 -0.12
N ASP A 432 -54.17 -20.09 -0.78
CA ASP A 432 -53.90 -21.43 -0.25
C ASP A 432 -52.98 -21.33 0.99
N PRO A 433 -53.45 -21.67 2.20
CA PRO A 433 -52.67 -21.58 3.43
C PRO A 433 -51.36 -22.36 3.38
N ALA A 434 -51.33 -23.49 2.68
CA ALA A 434 -50.13 -24.31 2.54
C ALA A 434 -49.06 -23.65 1.65
N LYS A 435 -49.49 -22.85 0.68
CA LYS A 435 -48.57 -22.06 -0.15
C LYS A 435 -47.98 -20.89 0.64
N GLU A 436 -48.78 -20.21 1.44
CA GLU A 436 -48.32 -19.08 2.23
C GLU A 436 -47.38 -19.52 3.37
N LEU A 437 -47.68 -20.64 4.05
CA LEU A 437 -46.80 -21.20 5.08
C LEU A 437 -45.39 -21.50 4.53
N ARG A 438 -45.29 -22.06 3.32
CA ARG A 438 -43.99 -22.31 2.66
C ARG A 438 -43.23 -21.03 2.36
N GLU A 439 -43.91 -19.95 1.98
CA GLU A 439 -43.26 -18.65 1.77
C GLU A 439 -42.78 -18.02 3.09
N LEU A 440 -43.52 -18.19 4.18
CA LEU A 440 -43.10 -17.75 5.53
C LEU A 440 -41.90 -18.55 6.05
N GLU A 441 -41.89 -19.87 5.87
CA GLU A 441 -40.75 -20.74 6.18
C GLU A 441 -39.52 -20.35 5.35
N LYS A 442 -39.71 -20.00 4.08
CA LYS A 442 -38.62 -19.49 3.24
C LYS A 442 -38.05 -18.17 3.78
N ILE A 443 -38.91 -17.24 4.20
CA ILE A 443 -38.47 -15.99 4.83
C ILE A 443 -37.74 -16.28 6.16
N GLN A 444 -38.18 -17.27 6.92
CA GLN A 444 -37.52 -17.71 8.17
C GLN A 444 -36.10 -18.21 7.90
N VAL A 445 -35.91 -19.04 6.87
CA VAL A 445 -34.58 -19.51 6.44
C VAL A 445 -33.69 -18.33 6.01
N GLU A 446 -34.22 -17.38 5.25
CA GLU A 446 -33.49 -16.17 4.84
C GLU A 446 -33.05 -15.33 6.05
N LEU A 447 -33.92 -15.15 7.06
CA LEU A 447 -33.58 -14.43 8.30
C LEU A 447 -32.54 -15.16 9.15
N LEU A 448 -32.61 -16.49 9.26
CA LEU A 448 -31.61 -17.31 9.97
C LEU A 448 -30.23 -17.22 9.29
N GLN A 449 -30.20 -17.17 7.95
CA GLN A 449 -28.96 -16.94 7.21
C GLN A 449 -28.37 -15.55 7.47
N ILE A 450 -29.20 -14.51 7.57
CA ILE A 450 -28.75 -13.16 7.93
C ILE A 450 -28.26 -13.12 9.39
N GLN A 451 -28.96 -13.78 10.32
CA GLN A 451 -28.58 -13.83 11.74
C GLN A 451 -27.25 -14.55 11.97
N SER A 452 -26.98 -15.62 11.21
CA SER A 452 -25.69 -16.33 11.28
C SER A 452 -24.52 -15.53 10.72
N THR A 453 -24.77 -14.50 9.92
CA THR A 453 -23.74 -13.64 9.30
C THR A 453 -23.62 -12.28 9.96
N THR A 454 -24.64 -11.81 10.67
CA THR A 454 -24.66 -10.49 11.34
C THR A 454 -25.45 -10.54 12.65
N SER A 455 -24.86 -10.04 13.73
CA SER A 455 -25.54 -9.79 15.00
C SER A 455 -26.23 -8.43 14.92
N ASP A 456 -27.48 -8.44 14.48
CA ASP A 456 -28.30 -7.24 14.30
C ASP A 456 -29.63 -7.42 15.03
N ASP A 457 -29.92 -6.54 15.99
CA ASP A 457 -31.12 -6.58 16.84
C ASP A 457 -32.42 -6.60 16.02
N LYS A 458 -32.45 -5.94 14.86
CA LYS A 458 -33.63 -5.92 13.99
C LYS A 458 -33.88 -7.29 13.38
N THR A 459 -32.84 -8.05 13.06
CA THR A 459 -32.97 -9.43 12.56
C THR A 459 -33.58 -10.34 13.60
N GLU A 460 -33.13 -10.25 14.87
CA GLU A 460 -33.68 -11.03 15.98
C GLU A 460 -35.16 -10.68 16.23
N GLN A 461 -35.48 -9.39 16.25
CA GLN A 461 -36.87 -8.95 16.45
C GLN A 461 -37.79 -9.39 15.30
N LEU A 462 -37.33 -9.34 14.04
CA LEU A 462 -38.09 -9.84 12.89
C LEU A 462 -38.29 -11.36 12.93
N LEU A 463 -37.27 -12.11 13.37
CA LEU A 463 -37.37 -13.57 13.51
C LEU A 463 -38.35 -13.96 14.61
N THR A 464 -38.32 -13.27 15.76
CA THR A 464 -39.31 -13.48 16.84
C THR A 464 -40.73 -13.14 16.38
N ALA A 465 -40.90 -12.03 15.66
CA ALA A 465 -42.21 -11.65 15.10
C ALA A 465 -42.72 -12.69 14.09
N LEU A 466 -41.85 -13.16 13.19
CA LEU A 466 -42.19 -14.19 12.20
C LEU A 466 -42.53 -15.53 12.85
N ASN A 467 -41.74 -16.00 13.82
CA ASN A 467 -42.01 -17.26 14.51
C ASN A 467 -43.36 -17.22 15.22
N THR A 468 -43.66 -16.10 15.89
CA THR A 468 -44.95 -15.87 16.54
C THR A 468 -46.08 -15.87 15.50
N TYR A 469 -45.87 -15.22 14.37
CA TYR A 469 -46.85 -15.16 13.28
C TYR A 469 -47.11 -16.56 12.67
N ILE A 470 -46.06 -17.34 12.39
CA ILE A 470 -46.17 -18.72 11.88
C ILE A 470 -46.94 -19.60 12.89
N GLN A 471 -46.56 -19.57 14.17
CA GLN A 471 -47.21 -20.38 15.21
C GLN A 471 -48.71 -20.09 15.31
N ASN A 472 -49.07 -18.81 15.32
CA ASN A 472 -50.46 -18.39 15.41
C ASN A 472 -51.23 -18.70 14.11
N PHE A 473 -50.62 -18.51 12.94
CA PHE A 473 -51.21 -18.83 11.64
C PHE A 473 -51.49 -20.32 11.49
N SER A 474 -50.59 -21.19 11.95
CA SER A 474 -50.79 -22.64 11.96
C SER A 474 -51.94 -23.09 12.88
N SER A 475 -52.25 -22.31 13.92
CA SER A 475 -53.26 -22.64 14.92
C SER A 475 -54.68 -22.32 14.45
N ILE A 476 -54.90 -21.14 13.85
CA ILE A 476 -56.21 -20.67 13.40
C ILE A 476 -56.05 -19.86 12.10
N PRO A 477 -55.95 -20.50 10.92
CA PRO A 477 -55.58 -19.83 9.67
C PRO A 477 -56.63 -18.84 9.14
N ASN A 478 -57.86 -18.89 9.66
CA ASN A 478 -58.97 -18.04 9.22
C ASN A 478 -59.20 -16.82 10.11
N GLU A 479 -58.47 -16.67 11.22
CA GLU A 479 -58.58 -15.51 12.10
C GLU A 479 -57.46 -14.50 11.85
N PRO A 480 -57.69 -13.18 11.98
CA PRO A 480 -56.64 -12.19 11.89
C PRO A 480 -55.57 -12.42 12.97
N VAL A 481 -54.34 -12.72 12.54
CA VAL A 481 -53.21 -12.97 13.43
C VAL A 481 -52.35 -11.71 13.56
N SER A 482 -51.94 -11.38 14.78
CA SER A 482 -51.03 -10.26 15.04
C SER A 482 -49.63 -10.52 14.46
N LEU A 483 -49.12 -9.57 13.68
CA LEU A 483 -47.70 -9.46 13.34
C LEU A 483 -47.16 -8.18 13.99
N ASP A 484 -46.43 -8.36 15.07
CA ASP A 484 -45.85 -7.25 15.82
C ASP A 484 -44.45 -6.93 15.31
N LEU A 485 -44.39 -6.23 14.16
CA LEU A 485 -43.12 -5.73 13.64
C LEU A 485 -42.54 -4.63 14.55
N PRO A 486 -41.20 -4.50 14.63
CA PRO A 486 -40.54 -3.46 15.42
C PRO A 486 -41.02 -2.04 15.09
N GLY A 487 -41.31 -1.24 16.11
CA GLY A 487 -41.76 0.15 15.93
C GLY A 487 -43.24 0.31 15.52
N THR A 488 -43.99 -0.79 15.44
CA THR A 488 -45.40 -0.78 15.01
C THR A 488 -46.33 -0.26 16.10
N LYS A 489 -46.02 -0.55 17.38
CA LYS A 489 -46.85 -0.12 18.52
C LYS A 489 -46.87 1.41 18.68
N GLU A 490 -45.74 2.07 18.50
CA GLU A 490 -45.60 3.53 18.55
C GLU A 490 -46.40 4.19 17.44
N LYS A 491 -46.34 3.62 16.22
CA LYS A 491 -47.12 4.11 15.06
C LYS A 491 -48.62 3.91 15.25
N LEU A 492 -49.03 2.91 16.04
CA LEU A 492 -50.42 2.57 16.34
C LEU A 492 -50.90 3.06 17.71
N ALA A 493 -50.14 3.92 18.41
CA ALA A 493 -50.51 4.43 19.73
C ALA A 493 -51.93 5.03 19.74
N GLU A 494 -52.24 5.86 18.74
CA GLU A 494 -53.56 6.46 18.55
C GLU A 494 -54.69 5.41 18.34
N CYS A 495 -54.39 4.27 17.71
CA CYS A 495 -55.34 3.17 17.55
C CYS A 495 -55.63 2.50 18.90
N TYR A 496 -54.59 2.27 19.71
CA TYR A 496 -54.74 1.69 21.04
C TYR A 496 -55.43 2.65 22.02
N GLU A 497 -55.10 3.93 21.97
CA GLU A 497 -55.79 4.97 22.74
C GLU A 497 -57.28 5.02 22.39
N PHE A 498 -57.62 5.00 21.09
CA PHE A 498 -59.02 5.00 20.66
C PHE A 498 -59.74 3.71 21.05
N LEU A 499 -59.08 2.55 20.96
CA LEU A 499 -59.65 1.29 21.43
C LEU A 499 -59.92 1.32 22.94
N ASN A 500 -59.00 1.87 23.73
CA ASN A 500 -59.15 2.03 25.17
C ASN A 500 -60.25 3.04 25.52
N GLU A 501 -60.35 4.15 24.79
CA GLU A 501 -61.41 5.14 24.91
C GLU A 501 -62.80 4.48 24.71
N LEU A 502 -62.94 3.69 23.65
CA LEU A 502 -64.17 2.97 23.32
C LEU A 502 -64.53 1.89 24.35
N ASN A 503 -63.54 1.14 24.85
CA ASN A 503 -63.78 0.07 25.82
C ASN A 503 -63.99 0.58 27.26
N GLY A 504 -63.40 1.73 27.62
CA GLY A 504 -63.43 2.27 28.98
C GLY A 504 -64.57 3.27 29.20
N ILE A 505 -64.49 4.42 28.53
CA ILE A 505 -65.47 5.52 28.68
C ILE A 505 -66.70 5.23 27.82
N GLY A 506 -66.48 4.60 26.66
CA GLY A 506 -67.50 4.37 25.65
C GLY A 506 -67.84 5.66 24.89
N VAL A 507 -68.90 5.61 24.11
CA VAL A 507 -69.41 6.80 23.40
C VAL A 507 -70.20 7.65 24.41
N THR A 508 -69.86 8.93 24.55
CA THR A 508 -70.47 9.88 25.52
C THR A 508 -71.46 10.85 24.88
N GLU A 509 -71.35 11.07 23.57
CA GLU A 509 -72.25 11.89 22.79
C GLU A 509 -73.05 11.05 21.80
N LEU A 510 -74.16 11.59 21.31
CA LEU A 510 -74.99 10.88 20.36
C LEU A 510 -74.22 10.56 19.05
N PRO A 511 -74.25 9.32 18.52
CA PRO A 511 -73.44 8.93 17.35
C PRO A 511 -73.81 9.72 16.09
N THR A 512 -73.03 10.76 15.76
CA THR A 512 -73.26 11.65 14.60
C THR A 512 -72.44 11.27 13.35
N GLY A 513 -71.69 10.17 13.41
CA GLY A 513 -70.79 9.70 12.34
C GLY A 513 -69.34 10.18 12.45
N HIS A 514 -68.99 11.04 13.42
CA HIS A 514 -67.61 11.47 13.63
C HIS A 514 -66.69 10.31 14.04
N ASN A 515 -67.20 9.39 14.87
CA ASN A 515 -66.47 8.19 15.28
C ASN A 515 -66.24 7.22 14.12
N ASP A 516 -67.16 7.14 13.15
CA ASP A 516 -67.00 6.33 11.93
C ASP A 516 -65.89 6.87 11.02
N ILE A 517 -65.75 8.20 10.93
CA ILE A 517 -64.64 8.84 10.20
C ILE A 517 -63.31 8.54 10.90
N LYS A 518 -63.26 8.69 12.24
CA LYS A 518 -62.07 8.36 13.05
C LYS A 518 -61.71 6.89 12.91
N LEU A 519 -62.70 5.99 12.97
CA LEU A 519 -62.55 4.54 12.78
C LEU A 519 -61.98 4.24 11.39
N THR A 520 -62.59 4.75 10.32
CA THR A 520 -62.14 4.49 8.93
C THR A 520 -60.69 4.90 8.71
N ARG A 521 -60.27 6.06 9.24
CA ARG A 521 -58.87 6.52 9.18
C ARG A 521 -57.93 5.58 9.95
N LEU A 522 -58.30 5.17 11.15
CA LEU A 522 -57.47 4.31 11.99
C LEU A 522 -57.41 2.88 11.47
N GLN A 523 -58.49 2.35 10.88
CA GLN A 523 -58.51 1.06 10.19
C GLN A 523 -57.56 1.05 9.00
N ARG A 524 -57.57 2.10 8.15
CA ARG A 524 -56.61 2.23 7.06
C ARG A 524 -55.16 2.19 7.57
N LYS A 525 -54.88 2.90 8.66
CA LYS A 525 -53.55 2.92 9.30
C LYS A 525 -53.15 1.52 9.83
N CYS A 526 -54.10 0.78 10.39
CA CYS A 526 -53.88 -0.60 10.82
C CYS A 526 -53.59 -1.52 9.63
N GLU A 527 -54.34 -1.41 8.54
CA GLU A 527 -54.17 -2.21 7.32
C GLU A 527 -52.84 -1.92 6.60
N GLU A 528 -52.43 -0.65 6.55
CA GLU A 528 -51.12 -0.25 6.00
C GLU A 528 -49.96 -0.92 6.75
N LEU A 529 -50.12 -1.11 8.07
CA LEU A 529 -49.15 -1.72 8.97
C LEU A 529 -49.41 -3.22 9.24
N GLY A 530 -50.36 -3.85 8.54
CA GLY A 530 -50.65 -5.29 8.66
C GLY A 530 -51.41 -5.71 9.92
N ARG A 531 -51.93 -4.78 10.72
CA ARG A 531 -52.68 -5.04 11.97
C ARG A 531 -54.19 -5.19 11.74
N TYR A 532 -54.56 -6.18 10.94
CA TYR A 532 -55.95 -6.51 10.63
C TYR A 532 -56.77 -6.93 11.86
N ASP A 533 -56.12 -7.58 12.82
CA ASP A 533 -56.68 -7.91 14.13
C ASP A 533 -57.16 -6.64 14.86
N LEU A 534 -56.34 -5.59 14.88
CA LEU A 534 -56.65 -4.34 15.54
C LEU A 534 -57.74 -3.55 14.79
N SER A 535 -57.71 -3.58 13.45
CA SER A 535 -58.77 -3.01 12.62
C SER A 535 -60.15 -3.62 12.96
N LEU A 536 -60.20 -4.95 13.14
CA LEU A 536 -61.42 -5.66 13.52
C LEU A 536 -61.83 -5.35 14.96
N GLN A 537 -60.88 -5.30 15.90
CA GLN A 537 -61.15 -4.95 17.30
C GLN A 537 -61.74 -3.54 17.43
N LEU A 538 -61.20 -2.56 16.71
CA LEU A 538 -61.71 -1.19 16.68
C LEU A 538 -63.16 -1.11 16.18
N SER A 539 -63.48 -1.84 15.11
CA SER A 539 -64.84 -1.90 14.57
C SER A 539 -65.84 -2.51 15.56
N LYS A 540 -65.46 -3.63 16.18
CA LYS A 540 -66.28 -4.29 17.22
C LYS A 540 -66.45 -3.41 18.46
N ALA A 541 -65.39 -2.76 18.92
CA ALA A 541 -65.41 -1.87 20.08
C ALA A 541 -66.32 -0.66 19.85
N LEU A 542 -66.23 0.00 18.68
CA LEU A 542 -67.11 1.13 18.37
C LEU A 542 -68.58 0.69 18.33
N SER A 543 -68.87 -0.40 17.63
CA SER A 543 -70.23 -0.96 17.53
C SER A 543 -70.81 -1.28 18.92
N ASN A 544 -70.00 -1.85 19.81
CA ASN A 544 -70.41 -2.15 21.18
C ASN A 544 -70.61 -0.88 22.01
N ALA A 545 -69.71 0.10 21.93
CA ALA A 545 -69.77 1.34 22.67
C ALA A 545 -70.99 2.19 22.26
N GLU A 546 -71.31 2.25 20.97
CA GLU A 546 -72.51 2.91 20.47
C GLU A 546 -73.78 2.20 20.94
N ARG A 547 -73.81 0.87 20.93
CA ARG A 547 -74.94 0.09 21.45
C ARG A 547 -75.18 0.38 22.93
N GLN A 548 -74.12 0.37 23.75
CA GLN A 548 -74.22 0.67 25.17
C GLN A 548 -74.68 2.12 25.43
N PHE A 549 -74.18 3.09 24.66
CA PHE A 549 -74.66 4.46 24.74
C PHE A 549 -76.16 4.56 24.45
N LYS A 550 -76.65 3.92 23.39
CA LYS A 550 -78.07 3.91 23.04
C LYS A 550 -78.94 3.36 24.16
N ILE A 551 -78.51 2.27 24.80
CA ILE A 551 -79.22 1.66 25.95
C ILE A 551 -79.28 2.66 27.11
N ARG A 552 -78.14 3.18 27.58
CA ARG A 552 -78.08 4.15 28.69
C ARG A 552 -78.92 5.39 28.43
N TYR A 553 -78.77 5.99 27.25
CA TYR A 553 -79.51 7.19 26.86
C TYR A 553 -81.02 6.95 26.90
N THR A 554 -81.46 5.79 26.42
CA THR A 554 -82.86 5.38 26.38
C THR A 554 -83.42 5.18 27.79
N GLU A 555 -82.69 4.48 28.66
CA GLU A 555 -83.09 4.27 30.06
C GLU A 555 -83.16 5.56 30.87
N GLU A 556 -82.24 6.50 30.65
CA GLU A 556 -82.20 7.77 31.38
C GLU A 556 -83.29 8.76 30.91
N ASN A 557 -83.54 8.83 29.60
CA ASN A 557 -84.41 9.86 29.01
C ASN A 557 -85.84 9.39 28.73
N PHE A 558 -86.02 8.08 28.61
CA PHE A 558 -87.27 7.40 28.29
C PHE A 558 -87.44 6.12 29.12
N PRO A 559 -87.37 6.19 30.47
CA PRO A 559 -87.36 5.03 31.35
C PRO A 559 -88.63 4.15 31.25
N ALA A 560 -89.76 4.71 30.83
CA ALA A 560 -90.97 3.94 30.61
C ALA A 560 -90.92 3.22 29.24
N LEU A 561 -90.54 3.91 28.17
CA LEU A 561 -90.45 3.29 26.84
C LEU A 561 -89.30 2.29 26.73
N SER A 562 -88.20 2.49 27.47
CA SER A 562 -87.02 1.64 27.43
C SER A 562 -87.25 0.23 27.94
N LYS A 563 -88.22 0.05 28.85
CA LYS A 563 -88.54 -1.24 29.48
C LYS A 563 -89.56 -2.06 28.71
N GLY A 564 -90.10 -1.52 27.62
CA GLY A 564 -91.26 -2.08 26.95
C GLY A 564 -92.55 -1.75 27.68
N TRP A 565 -93.66 -2.33 27.21
CA TRP A 565 -94.98 -2.07 27.78
C TRP A 565 -95.25 -2.88 29.06
N GLU A 566 -95.90 -2.23 30.02
CA GLU A 566 -96.35 -2.76 31.31
C GLU A 566 -97.76 -2.20 31.63
N PRO A 567 -98.66 -3.00 32.26
CA PRO A 567 -100.06 -2.61 32.47
C PRO A 567 -100.30 -1.31 33.26
N CYS A 568 -99.40 -1.01 34.19
CA CYS A 568 -99.48 0.16 35.07
C CYS A 568 -98.57 1.32 34.63
N GLY A 569 -97.94 1.22 33.46
CA GLY A 569 -97.00 2.22 32.98
C GLY A 569 -97.66 3.52 32.49
N HIS A 570 -96.96 4.65 32.69
CA HIS A 570 -97.43 5.99 32.33
C HIS A 570 -96.66 6.52 31.09
N TYR A 571 -97.02 6.05 29.90
CA TYR A 571 -96.26 6.29 28.66
C TYR A 571 -96.53 7.64 27.96
N ARG A 572 -97.63 8.32 28.30
CA ARG A 572 -98.12 9.49 27.55
C ARG A 572 -97.09 10.61 27.43
N HIS A 573 -96.36 10.91 28.51
CA HIS A 573 -95.37 11.99 28.53
C HIS A 573 -94.17 11.66 27.63
N GLU A 574 -93.66 10.44 27.71
CA GLU A 574 -92.51 9.99 26.92
C GLU A 574 -92.85 9.83 25.43
N LEU A 575 -94.03 9.31 25.09
CA LEU A 575 -94.51 9.26 23.71
C LEU A 575 -94.66 10.66 23.11
N HIS A 576 -95.13 11.63 23.90
CA HIS A 576 -95.20 13.02 23.46
C HIS A 576 -93.81 13.65 23.28
N LYS A 577 -92.87 13.35 24.19
CA LYS A 577 -91.47 13.79 24.09
C LYS A 577 -90.80 13.21 22.84
N ALA A 578 -90.99 11.92 22.56
CA ALA A 578 -90.50 11.27 21.35
C ALA A 578 -91.10 11.87 20.08
N LYS A 579 -92.42 12.15 20.08
CA LYS A 579 -93.11 12.84 18.99
C LYS A 579 -92.51 14.21 18.68
N LEU A 580 -92.23 15.00 19.71
CA LEU A 580 -91.64 16.32 19.55
C LEU A 580 -90.28 16.24 18.88
N ILE A 581 -89.44 15.28 19.29
CA ILE A 581 -88.12 15.06 18.71
C ILE A 581 -88.24 14.65 17.24
N ILE A 582 -89.14 13.71 16.91
CA ILE A 582 -89.33 13.22 15.54
C ILE A 582 -89.84 14.31 14.60
N ASN A 583 -90.76 15.15 15.07
CA ASN A 583 -91.39 16.20 14.27
C ASN A 583 -90.56 17.49 14.18
N THR A 584 -89.52 17.62 15.00
CA THR A 584 -88.60 18.76 14.88
C THR A 584 -87.75 18.57 13.63
N GLU A 585 -87.76 19.54 12.72
CA GLU A 585 -86.93 19.52 11.52
C GLU A 585 -85.82 20.58 11.59
N TYR A 586 -84.58 20.17 11.37
CA TYR A 586 -83.45 21.07 11.13
C TYR A 586 -83.07 21.04 9.65
N ARG A 587 -82.68 22.19 9.10
CA ARG A 587 -82.13 22.25 7.74
C ARG A 587 -80.74 21.61 7.67
N ARG A 588 -80.43 20.92 6.57
CA ARG A 588 -79.07 20.42 6.28
C ARG A 588 -78.07 21.59 6.37
N GLY A 589 -77.01 21.42 7.16
CA GLY A 589 -76.01 22.47 7.44
C GLY A 589 -76.17 23.20 8.78
N HIS A 590 -77.28 23.01 9.50
CA HIS A 590 -77.42 23.52 10.86
C HIS A 590 -76.49 22.77 11.83
N LYS A 591 -75.91 23.46 12.83
CA LYS A 591 -74.96 22.87 13.80
C LYS A 591 -75.52 21.65 14.56
N ASN A 592 -76.83 21.62 14.77
CA ASN A 592 -77.52 20.52 15.44
C ASN A 592 -78.11 19.48 14.47
N PHE A 593 -77.96 19.64 13.16
CA PHE A 593 -78.59 18.75 12.17
C PHE A 593 -78.16 17.30 12.38
N ALA A 594 -76.85 17.02 12.44
CA ALA A 594 -76.34 15.66 12.60
C ALA A 594 -76.71 15.05 13.97
N LYS A 595 -76.65 15.85 15.05
CA LYS A 595 -77.07 15.42 16.41
C LYS A 595 -78.56 15.10 16.44
N HIS A 596 -79.38 15.93 15.81
CA HIS A 596 -80.82 15.74 15.78
C HIS A 596 -81.23 14.57 14.89
N GLU A 597 -80.60 14.41 13.72
CA GLU A 597 -80.88 13.29 12.82
C GLU A 597 -80.53 11.94 13.46
N ALA A 598 -79.39 11.86 14.16
CA ALA A 598 -79.02 10.68 14.92
C ALA A 598 -79.99 10.43 16.08
N LEU A 599 -80.46 11.47 16.76
CA LEU A 599 -81.43 11.36 17.84
C LEU A 599 -82.79 10.90 17.31
N ARG A 600 -83.22 11.41 16.16
CA ARG A 600 -84.45 11.02 15.48
C ARG A 600 -84.43 9.54 15.09
N ARG A 601 -83.31 9.03 14.56
CA ARG A 601 -83.13 7.59 14.28
C ARG A 601 -83.22 6.75 15.55
N LEU A 602 -82.59 7.20 16.63
CA LEU A 602 -82.72 6.52 17.93
C LEU A 602 -84.17 6.52 18.41
N MET A 603 -84.90 7.63 18.29
CA MET A 603 -86.31 7.68 18.69
C MET A 603 -87.18 6.74 17.87
N TYR A 604 -86.96 6.65 16.55
CA TYR A 604 -87.66 5.66 15.74
C TYR A 604 -87.39 4.23 16.20
N GLN A 605 -86.13 3.90 16.56
CA GLN A 605 -85.80 2.58 17.09
C GLN A 605 -86.51 2.30 18.42
N ILE A 606 -86.48 3.23 19.37
CA ILE A 606 -87.14 3.06 20.68
C ILE A 606 -88.64 2.84 20.50
N LEU A 607 -89.30 3.64 19.66
CA LEU A 607 -90.72 3.50 19.41
C LEU A 607 -91.06 2.21 18.67
N TRP A 608 -90.18 1.77 17.77
CA TRP A 608 -90.31 0.48 17.11
C TRP A 608 -90.22 -0.67 18.13
N ASP A 609 -89.21 -0.67 18.99
CA ASP A 609 -89.03 -1.70 20.02
C ASP A 609 -90.20 -1.69 21.02
N PHE A 610 -90.70 -0.51 21.39
CA PHE A 610 -91.87 -0.36 22.24
C PHE A 610 -93.15 -0.87 21.56
N ARG A 611 -93.33 -0.60 20.26
CA ARG A 611 -94.43 -1.17 19.46
C ARG A 611 -94.34 -2.70 19.43
N GLU A 612 -93.18 -3.26 19.15
CA GLU A 612 -92.95 -4.72 19.15
C GLU A 612 -93.28 -5.34 20.51
N SER A 613 -92.97 -4.66 21.60
CA SER A 613 -93.36 -5.07 22.95
C SER A 613 -94.88 -5.08 23.15
N ILE A 614 -95.58 -4.02 22.72
CA ILE A 614 -97.05 -3.97 22.76
C ILE A 614 -97.65 -5.10 21.91
N GLN A 615 -97.13 -5.29 20.70
CA GLN A 615 -97.58 -6.33 19.76
C GLN A 615 -97.46 -7.72 20.37
N LYS A 616 -96.29 -8.08 20.90
CA LYS A 616 -96.09 -9.38 21.60
C LYS A 616 -97.08 -9.59 22.74
N ILE A 617 -97.42 -8.53 23.47
CA ILE A 617 -98.37 -8.62 24.59
C ILE A 617 -99.81 -8.75 24.08
N ILE A 618 -100.21 -8.02 23.04
CA ILE A 618 -101.53 -8.19 22.41
C ILE A 618 -101.67 -9.63 21.90
N GLU A 619 -100.67 -10.16 21.21
CA GLU A 619 -100.65 -11.54 20.71
C GLU A 619 -100.78 -12.56 21.87
N GLN A 620 -100.02 -12.37 22.97
CA GLN A 620 -100.11 -13.23 24.16
C GLN A 620 -101.50 -13.16 24.83
N GLN A 621 -102.06 -11.97 25.01
CA GLN A 621 -103.37 -11.77 25.64
C GLN A 621 -104.51 -12.26 24.76
N HIS A 622 -104.42 -12.09 23.43
CA HIS A 622 -105.37 -12.66 22.47
C HIS A 622 -105.34 -14.19 22.49
N GLY A 623 -104.15 -14.79 22.56
CA GLY A 623 -103.99 -16.23 22.77
C GLY A 623 -104.60 -16.74 24.07
N LEU A 624 -104.61 -15.93 25.13
CA LEU A 624 -105.28 -16.23 26.41
C LEU A 624 -106.81 -16.05 26.32
N ILE A 625 -107.31 -15.01 25.63
CA ILE A 625 -108.75 -14.79 25.39
C ILE A 625 -109.35 -15.95 24.59
N LEU A 626 -108.67 -16.41 23.54
CA LEU A 626 -109.12 -17.57 22.75
C LEU A 626 -109.06 -18.89 23.54
N LYS A 627 -108.19 -19.00 24.55
CA LYS A 627 -108.09 -20.20 25.42
C LYS A 627 -109.07 -20.22 26.59
N HIS A 628 -109.59 -19.08 27.05
CA HIS A 628 -110.48 -18.98 28.22
C HIS A 628 -111.62 -17.94 28.02
N PHE A 629 -112.68 -18.34 27.31
CA PHE A 629 -114.03 -17.83 27.61
C PHE A 629 -114.60 -18.73 28.73
N SER A 630 -114.36 -18.44 30.02
CA SER A 630 -114.93 -17.31 30.75
C SER A 630 -113.91 -16.56 31.63
N GLY A 631 -113.48 -15.40 31.15
CA GLY A 631 -113.32 -14.19 31.96
C GLY A 631 -112.12 -14.12 32.91
N SER A 632 -110.99 -13.59 32.42
CA SER A 632 -109.99 -12.92 33.27
C SER A 632 -109.00 -12.09 32.46
N ILE A 633 -109.48 -11.09 31.73
CA ILE A 633 -108.68 -9.89 31.43
C ILE A 633 -109.51 -8.68 31.81
N ASP A 634 -108.93 -7.77 32.59
CA ASP A 634 -109.54 -6.49 32.91
C ASP A 634 -109.70 -5.67 31.62
N LYS A 635 -110.95 -5.40 31.21
CA LYS A 635 -111.28 -4.58 30.04
C LYS A 635 -110.57 -3.22 30.07
N ALA A 636 -110.23 -2.70 31.25
CA ALA A 636 -109.50 -1.44 31.39
C ALA A 636 -108.05 -1.54 30.87
N GLU A 637 -107.35 -2.65 31.08
CA GLU A 637 -105.96 -2.85 30.64
C GLU A 637 -105.86 -3.06 29.13
N LEU A 638 -106.77 -3.87 28.55
CA LEU A 638 -106.84 -4.06 27.11
C LEU A 638 -107.12 -2.74 26.39
N LYS A 639 -108.02 -1.91 26.95
CA LYS A 639 -108.31 -0.57 26.43
C LYS A 639 -107.09 0.35 26.51
N LYS A 640 -106.25 0.25 27.55
CA LYS A 640 -104.99 1.01 27.64
C LYS A 640 -103.97 0.59 26.58
N LEU A 641 -103.80 -0.72 26.34
CA LEU A 641 -102.94 -1.27 25.27
C LEU A 641 -103.35 -0.73 23.90
N ILE A 642 -104.63 -0.87 23.57
CA ILE A 642 -105.23 -0.44 22.31
C ILE A 642 -105.06 1.07 22.11
N ASN A 643 -105.29 1.87 23.16
CA ASN A 643 -105.08 3.31 23.10
C ASN A 643 -103.61 3.69 22.87
N CYS A 644 -102.66 2.96 23.47
CA CYS A 644 -101.23 3.19 23.25
C CYS A 644 -100.82 2.80 21.82
N ALA A 645 -101.28 1.65 21.32
CA ALA A 645 -101.04 1.20 19.95
C ALA A 645 -101.64 2.19 18.93
N GLY A 646 -102.89 2.61 19.14
CA GLY A 646 -103.56 3.62 18.31
C GLY A 646 -102.87 4.98 18.36
N TYR A 647 -102.26 5.37 19.48
CA TYR A 647 -101.46 6.59 19.56
C TYR A 647 -100.19 6.51 18.69
N ILE A 648 -99.49 5.37 18.74
CA ILE A 648 -98.27 5.13 17.96
C ILE A 648 -98.58 5.19 16.45
N GLU A 649 -99.63 4.52 16.00
CA GLU A 649 -100.00 4.50 14.58
C GLU A 649 -100.52 5.85 14.09
N LYS A 650 -101.52 6.41 14.77
CA LYS A 650 -102.22 7.62 14.33
C LYS A 650 -101.37 8.87 14.41
N TYR A 651 -100.50 8.98 15.42
CA TYR A 651 -99.80 10.22 15.73
C TYR A 651 -98.30 10.17 15.52
N LEU A 652 -97.69 8.97 15.45
CA LEU A 652 -96.25 8.80 15.19
C LEU A 652 -95.97 8.17 13.81
N ASN A 653 -97.02 7.85 13.03
CA ASN A 653 -96.94 7.21 11.70
C ASN A 653 -96.13 5.91 11.70
N ILE A 654 -96.19 5.13 12.77
CA ILE A 654 -95.58 3.79 12.83
C ILE A 654 -96.73 2.78 12.63
N PRO A 655 -96.86 2.16 11.45
CA PRO A 655 -98.02 1.36 11.08
C PRO A 655 -98.14 0.12 11.97
N LEU A 656 -99.36 -0.24 12.39
CA LEU A 656 -99.66 -1.56 12.94
C LEU A 656 -99.96 -2.53 11.79
N ASP A 657 -99.84 -3.84 12.03
CA ASP A 657 -100.31 -4.82 11.05
C ASP A 657 -101.85 -4.88 11.03
N ASP A 658 -102.40 -5.49 9.98
CA ASP A 658 -103.84 -5.43 9.70
C ASP A 658 -104.68 -6.26 10.69
N GLU A 659 -104.11 -7.29 11.31
CA GLU A 659 -104.78 -8.08 12.34
C GLU A 659 -104.92 -7.27 13.64
N HIS A 660 -103.88 -6.52 14.01
CA HIS A 660 -103.93 -5.61 15.15
C HIS A 660 -104.86 -4.41 14.91
N LYS A 661 -104.89 -3.83 13.70
CA LYS A 661 -105.86 -2.78 13.35
C LYS A 661 -107.29 -3.27 13.51
N ARG A 662 -107.55 -4.52 13.12
CA ARG A 662 -108.85 -5.15 13.30
C ARG A 662 -109.22 -5.24 14.78
N LEU A 663 -108.30 -5.69 15.65
CA LEU A 663 -108.50 -5.76 17.09
C LEU A 663 -108.77 -4.39 17.74
N VAL A 664 -108.04 -3.35 17.32
CA VAL A 664 -108.29 -1.97 17.74
C VAL A 664 -109.72 -1.56 17.36
N ASN A 665 -110.13 -1.80 16.11
CA ASN A 665 -111.45 -1.40 15.60
C ASN A 665 -112.62 -2.17 16.24
N GLU A 666 -112.48 -3.48 16.48
CA GLU A 666 -113.54 -4.31 17.08
C GLU A 666 -113.84 -3.98 18.55
N THR A 667 -112.89 -3.35 19.27
CA THR A 667 -113.08 -2.98 20.68
C THR A 667 -113.76 -1.60 20.86
N PHE A 668 -113.71 -0.73 19.85
CA PHE A 668 -114.39 0.58 19.88
C PHE A 668 -115.89 0.52 19.54
N THR A 669 -116.39 -0.59 18.99
CA THR A 669 -117.78 -0.77 18.53
C THR A 669 -118.73 -1.42 19.55
N ILE A 670 -118.31 -1.64 20.81
CA ILE A 670 -119.25 -2.12 21.84
C ILE A 670 -119.99 -0.91 22.43
N GLU A 671 -121.17 -0.63 21.85
CA GLU A 671 -122.12 0.42 22.22
C GLU A 671 -122.69 0.29 23.65
N PRO A 672 -123.14 1.41 24.26
CA PRO A 672 -123.66 1.46 25.62
C PRO A 672 -125.07 0.86 25.72
N TYR A 673 -125.31 0.08 26.78
CA TYR A 673 -126.67 -0.24 27.23
C TYR A 673 -127.39 1.01 27.74
#